data_AF-A0A7J2R7J9-F1
#
_entry.id   AF-A0A7J2R7J9-F1
#
_cell.length_a   1.000
_cell.length_b   1.000
_cell.length_c   1.000
_cell.angle_alpha   90.00
_cell.angle_beta   90.00
_cell.angle_gamma   90.00
#
_symmetry.space_group_name_H-M   'P 1'
#
loop_
_entity.id
_entity.type
_entity.pdbx_description
1 polymer ?
#
loop_
_entity_poly.entity_id
_entity_poly.type
_entity_poly.pdbx_seq_one_letter_code
_entity_poly.pdbx_strand_id
1 'polypeptide(L)'
;MVASAASTNTLVVGTMYGPIDLDPIYAWDSASIDVIDQVVEGLYAYDLGDPSLALIPRLASAMGTWNVGATEYTVPLRTGVKFHDGTDFNAYAVVAHWDRIEWALNTTGSNTVVVTQVAELYKFPDGTPIVDHVTDNGDNTVTFFLNGPYIPFVALLCFSASYIQSPTYITSLSNTYIDTSTEIIVGTGPFKYISYEAGVEVLFDAFDDYWGGRATLDHIVLSEIIDANARNAALLSGDIDLLLVPMNAMLQVYNFTTGITLEQGPLGTVTQYLGMNNNLINRTWREAISYAIDYEYILDELRLGNAERMKSPIPQGIMYADDTNAVATLDLVHARTIMQSMGFGVGFNINNDAEWEAASFKTYNYTYNIGNSFREDMLVLLQDNLAKIGITITDAGGTWPAFVDRLNDVPAGARNELELFFIGWGPNYNDPSNFINPLFTNRSVASNAADYNGYLAAIEDGRDPFALNDNVQLLMEAAISETNAVTRAGYYGRIQELLTTRDFPWAFCYVSKSFRAYVDGMTGYDLNPMGREWWYPISFTSIADSLSITTPDSSSSWKIDTIHSITWTSTGSIANVMIDLYWKGTFNTTISASTPNNGSYSWTIPSGLDDSTLYYIKISDVSNPSTYDYSDYFEIYILLPSAGSITVTNPSGIAVWEIGTIHSITWTATSSIVNVKIELYISGILDSVLTSGTPNDGEISWTIPSGLTNSTQYQIKILDVSNPSTYDYSDYFGIYNPNPSITEEIPGYNLYFLYMIIGIISVLLIKKKYKHLKK
;
A
#
# COMPACT_ATOMS: atom_id res chain seq x y z
N MET A 1 14.06 -17.11 24.30
CA MET A 1 14.03 -15.85 25.09
C MET A 1 13.96 -14.77 24.03
N VAL A 2 12.90 -13.97 23.99
CA VAL A 2 12.85 -12.82 23.06
C VAL A 2 14.00 -11.90 23.45
N ALA A 3 15.02 -11.79 22.60
CA ALA A 3 16.08 -10.82 22.79
C ALA A 3 15.41 -9.44 22.78
N SER A 4 15.44 -8.73 23.91
CA SER A 4 14.96 -7.35 23.92
C SER A 4 15.80 -6.55 22.93
N ALA A 5 15.15 -5.72 22.12
CA ALA A 5 15.68 -4.78 21.12
C ALA A 5 16.66 -3.71 21.67
N ALA A 6 17.48 -4.05 22.66
CA ALA A 6 18.33 -3.14 23.44
C ALA A 6 19.84 -3.42 23.30
N SER A 7 20.27 -4.32 22.41
CA SER A 7 21.64 -4.27 21.87
C SER A 7 21.63 -3.38 20.65
N THR A 8 22.36 -2.26 20.70
CA THR A 8 22.33 -1.16 19.72
C THR A 8 22.75 -1.54 18.29
N ASN A 9 23.13 -2.80 18.02
CA ASN A 9 23.64 -3.28 16.73
C ASN A 9 23.02 -4.63 16.29
N THR A 10 21.73 -4.87 16.60
CA THR A 10 21.00 -6.04 16.06
C THR A 10 20.06 -5.59 14.95
N LEU A 11 20.04 -6.31 13.82
CA LEU A 11 19.02 -6.15 12.78
C LEU A 11 17.96 -7.25 12.93
N VAL A 12 16.69 -6.86 13.02
CA VAL A 12 15.55 -7.78 13.04
C VAL A 12 14.78 -7.68 11.71
N VAL A 13 14.83 -8.73 10.90
CA VAL A 13 14.15 -8.79 9.59
C VAL A 13 12.87 -9.60 9.71
N GLY A 14 11.72 -9.01 9.35
CA GLY A 14 10.44 -9.73 9.31
C GLY A 14 10.23 -10.47 7.98
N THR A 15 10.08 -11.80 8.03
CA THR A 15 9.82 -12.64 6.85
C THR A 15 8.49 -13.40 6.97
N MET A 16 8.06 -14.04 5.89
CA MET A 16 6.87 -14.90 5.87
C MET A 16 7.17 -16.32 6.30
N TYR A 17 8.31 -16.85 5.89
CA TYR A 17 8.73 -18.22 6.15
C TYR A 17 10.23 -18.25 6.40
N GLY A 18 10.67 -19.20 7.23
CA GLY A 18 12.06 -19.56 7.40
C GLY A 18 12.55 -20.54 6.33
N PRO A 19 13.84 -20.94 6.39
CA PRO A 19 14.42 -21.92 5.48
C PRO A 19 13.71 -23.27 5.63
N ILE A 20 13.48 -23.96 4.50
CA ILE A 20 13.12 -25.38 4.51
C ILE A 20 14.38 -26.26 4.41
N ASP A 21 15.40 -25.76 3.71
CA ASP A 21 16.67 -26.44 3.47
C ASP A 21 17.85 -25.48 3.65
N LEU A 22 18.85 -25.86 4.44
CA LEU A 22 20.06 -25.05 4.61
C LEU A 22 21.21 -25.48 3.69
N ASP A 23 21.12 -26.66 3.08
CA ASP A 23 22.17 -27.15 2.21
C ASP A 23 22.16 -26.44 0.85
N PRO A 24 23.19 -25.68 0.47
CA PRO A 24 23.17 -24.91 -0.78
C PRO A 24 22.98 -25.78 -2.03
N ILE A 25 23.46 -27.03 -2.03
CA ILE A 25 23.30 -27.95 -3.18
C ILE A 25 21.92 -28.63 -3.24
N TYR A 26 21.06 -28.35 -2.26
CA TYR A 26 19.69 -28.89 -2.16
C TYR A 26 18.63 -27.78 -2.17
N ALA A 27 18.90 -26.67 -1.49
CA ALA A 27 18.00 -25.53 -1.31
C ALA A 27 17.63 -24.86 -2.64
N TRP A 28 16.34 -24.53 -2.80
CA TRP A 28 15.80 -24.00 -4.06
C TRP A 28 14.92 -22.77 -3.88
N ASP A 29 14.25 -22.63 -2.74
CA ASP A 29 13.35 -21.51 -2.47
C ASP A 29 14.09 -20.28 -1.95
N SER A 30 13.45 -19.12 -2.07
CA SER A 30 14.02 -17.84 -1.65
C SER A 30 14.30 -17.76 -0.16
N ALA A 31 13.44 -18.32 0.72
CA ALA A 31 13.62 -18.18 2.16
C ALA A 31 14.88 -18.93 2.65
N SER A 32 15.13 -20.10 2.08
CA SER A 32 16.39 -20.82 2.27
C SER A 32 17.61 -20.06 1.74
N ILE A 33 17.51 -19.50 0.52
CA ILE A 33 18.66 -18.81 -0.07
C ILE A 33 18.97 -17.50 0.66
N ASP A 34 17.98 -16.76 1.14
CA ASP A 34 18.21 -15.53 1.92
C ASP A 34 19.05 -15.80 3.18
N VAL A 35 18.90 -16.97 3.80
CA VAL A 35 19.74 -17.44 4.92
C VAL A 35 21.14 -17.84 4.44
N ILE A 36 21.23 -18.64 3.38
CA ILE A 36 22.50 -19.14 2.84
C ILE A 36 23.40 -17.99 2.38
N ASP A 37 22.82 -16.97 1.72
CA ASP A 37 23.53 -15.82 1.18
C ASP A 37 24.27 -15.06 2.29
N GLN A 38 23.78 -15.03 3.54
CA GLN A 38 24.51 -14.33 4.62
C GLN A 38 25.75 -15.07 5.11
N VAL A 39 25.85 -16.37 4.83
CA VAL A 39 26.78 -17.30 5.50
C VAL A 39 27.80 -17.86 4.52
N VAL A 40 27.40 -18.22 3.30
CA VAL A 40 28.24 -18.89 2.31
C VAL A 40 28.44 -17.97 1.11
N GLU A 41 29.66 -17.89 0.58
CA GLU A 41 29.98 -17.03 -0.56
C GLU A 41 30.40 -17.83 -1.79
N GLY A 42 30.07 -17.32 -2.97
CA GLY A 42 30.55 -17.82 -4.25
C GLY A 42 31.93 -17.27 -4.66
N LEU A 43 32.48 -17.83 -5.74
CA LEU A 43 33.65 -17.25 -6.40
C LEU A 43 33.35 -15.86 -6.97
N TYR A 44 32.13 -15.68 -7.45
CA TYR A 44 31.60 -14.44 -8.00
C TYR A 44 30.28 -14.10 -7.32
N ALA A 45 29.86 -12.84 -7.47
CA ALA A 45 28.55 -12.36 -7.09
C ALA A 45 28.07 -11.32 -8.10
N TYR A 46 26.82 -10.88 -7.96
CA TYR A 46 26.33 -9.68 -8.62
C TYR A 46 26.53 -8.46 -7.73
N ASP A 47 26.84 -7.32 -8.32
CA ASP A 47 26.78 -6.03 -7.66
C ASP A 47 25.31 -5.66 -7.45
N LEU A 48 24.80 -5.85 -6.24
CA LEU A 48 23.38 -5.62 -5.91
C LEU A 48 23.04 -4.13 -5.79
N GLY A 49 24.04 -3.26 -5.57
CA GLY A 49 23.87 -1.81 -5.59
C GLY A 49 23.80 -1.22 -7.00
N ASP A 50 24.09 -2.02 -8.03
CA ASP A 50 23.98 -1.64 -9.43
C ASP A 50 22.77 -2.35 -10.08
N PRO A 51 21.75 -1.62 -10.55
CA PRO A 51 20.63 -2.20 -11.28
C PRO A 51 21.01 -3.02 -12.52
N SER A 52 22.23 -2.86 -13.06
CA SER A 52 22.73 -3.69 -14.16
C SER A 52 23.13 -5.10 -13.74
N LEU A 53 23.25 -5.35 -12.43
CA LEU A 53 23.67 -6.62 -11.84
C LEU A 53 24.98 -7.12 -12.44
N ALA A 54 25.99 -6.24 -12.45
CA ALA A 54 27.31 -6.58 -12.99
C ALA A 54 27.95 -7.72 -12.18
N LEU A 55 28.59 -8.66 -12.89
CA LEU A 55 29.37 -9.73 -12.25
C LEU A 55 30.62 -9.15 -11.61
N ILE A 56 30.85 -9.46 -10.34
CA ILE A 56 32.01 -9.00 -9.55
C ILE A 56 32.73 -10.18 -8.87
N PRO A 57 34.07 -10.11 -8.72
CA PRO A 57 34.83 -11.10 -7.94
C PRO A 57 34.46 -11.06 -6.45
N ARG A 58 34.11 -12.22 -5.88
CA ARG A 58 33.87 -12.40 -4.44
C ARG A 58 35.00 -13.23 -3.81
N LEU A 59 34.91 -14.55 -3.75
CA LEU A 59 36.06 -15.39 -3.30
C LEU A 59 37.16 -15.50 -4.36
N ALA A 60 36.84 -15.22 -5.63
CA ALA A 60 37.85 -14.95 -6.64
C ALA A 60 38.52 -13.59 -6.41
N SER A 61 39.81 -13.48 -6.73
CA SER A 61 40.55 -12.20 -6.67
C SER A 61 40.39 -11.36 -7.93
N ALA A 62 39.98 -11.98 -9.04
CA ALA A 62 39.63 -11.32 -10.30
C ALA A 62 38.70 -12.23 -11.13
N MET A 63 38.12 -11.70 -12.22
CA MET A 63 37.42 -12.53 -13.20
C MET A 63 38.38 -13.56 -13.81
N GLY A 64 37.91 -14.79 -13.95
CA GLY A 64 38.65 -15.88 -14.55
C GLY A 64 38.81 -15.75 -16.06
N THR A 65 39.61 -16.64 -16.64
CA THR A 65 39.94 -16.64 -18.07
C THR A 65 39.46 -17.93 -18.73
N TRP A 66 38.80 -17.78 -19.88
CA TRP A 66 38.39 -18.89 -20.74
C TRP A 66 39.52 -19.35 -21.66
N ASN A 67 39.61 -20.65 -21.93
CA ASN A 67 40.34 -21.14 -23.10
C ASN A 67 39.59 -20.77 -24.40
N VAL A 68 40.26 -20.93 -25.56
CA VAL A 68 39.68 -20.59 -26.87
C VAL A 68 38.41 -21.41 -27.17
N GLY A 69 38.32 -22.64 -26.66
CA GLY A 69 37.18 -23.54 -26.87
C GLY A 69 35.97 -23.28 -25.97
N ALA A 70 36.06 -22.37 -24.99
CA ALA A 70 35.06 -22.15 -23.94
C ALA A 70 34.71 -23.43 -23.14
N THR A 71 35.68 -24.31 -22.94
CA THR A 71 35.54 -25.56 -22.17
C THR A 71 36.40 -25.60 -20.92
N GLU A 72 37.27 -24.61 -20.72
CA GLU A 72 38.10 -24.49 -19.53
C GLU A 72 38.02 -23.06 -19.00
N TYR A 73 37.74 -22.91 -17.70
CA TYR A 73 37.67 -21.62 -17.03
C TYR A 73 38.58 -21.59 -15.80
N THR A 74 39.66 -20.81 -15.87
CA THR A 74 40.64 -20.69 -14.79
C THR A 74 40.37 -19.47 -13.92
N VAL A 75 40.18 -19.69 -12.62
CA VAL A 75 39.81 -18.65 -11.64
C VAL A 75 40.96 -18.41 -10.66
N PRO A 76 41.44 -17.16 -10.52
CA PRO A 76 42.35 -16.79 -9.45
C PRO A 76 41.59 -16.57 -8.14
N LEU A 77 42.06 -17.16 -7.04
CA LEU A 77 41.41 -17.12 -5.74
C LEU A 77 41.98 -16.00 -4.85
N ARG A 78 41.18 -15.53 -3.89
CA ARG A 78 41.68 -14.69 -2.79
C ARG A 78 42.51 -15.51 -1.81
N THR A 79 43.41 -14.83 -1.12
CA THR A 79 44.24 -15.42 -0.07
C THR A 79 43.89 -14.80 1.29
N GLY A 80 44.16 -15.54 2.37
CA GLY A 80 43.90 -15.09 3.74
C GLY A 80 42.42 -15.11 4.15
N VAL A 81 41.55 -15.74 3.36
CA VAL A 81 40.12 -15.90 3.69
C VAL A 81 39.94 -17.11 4.62
N LYS A 82 39.09 -16.95 5.63
CA LYS A 82 38.75 -17.97 6.62
C LYS A 82 37.29 -18.39 6.50
N PHE A 83 37.05 -19.68 6.70
CA PHE A 83 35.72 -20.19 7.03
C PHE A 83 35.39 -19.88 8.49
N HIS A 84 34.09 -19.92 8.82
CA HIS A 84 33.60 -19.68 10.19
C HIS A 84 34.14 -20.67 11.23
N ASP A 85 34.58 -21.86 10.81
CA ASP A 85 35.21 -22.88 11.66
C ASP A 85 36.74 -22.68 11.82
N GLY A 86 37.31 -21.64 11.21
CA GLY A 86 38.74 -21.30 11.24
C GLY A 86 39.57 -21.95 10.14
N THR A 87 38.99 -22.84 9.32
CA THR A 87 39.65 -23.46 8.16
C THR A 87 40.01 -22.39 7.13
N ASP A 88 41.14 -22.56 6.43
CA ASP A 88 41.51 -21.67 5.33
C ASP A 88 40.69 -21.96 4.07
N PHE A 89 40.18 -20.90 3.43
CA PHE A 89 39.69 -20.99 2.07
C PHE A 89 40.86 -21.07 1.08
N ASN A 90 40.80 -22.06 0.19
CA ASN A 90 41.82 -22.35 -0.82
C ASN A 90 41.22 -23.15 -1.99
N ALA A 91 42.06 -23.53 -2.95
CA ALA A 91 41.66 -24.31 -4.12
C ALA A 91 41.07 -25.68 -3.76
N TYR A 92 41.58 -26.36 -2.72
CA TYR A 92 41.02 -27.62 -2.23
C TYR A 92 39.57 -27.47 -1.75
N ALA A 93 39.22 -26.37 -1.08
CA ALA A 93 37.84 -26.10 -0.67
C ALA A 93 36.89 -26.03 -1.88
N VAL A 94 37.33 -25.40 -2.97
CA VAL A 94 36.55 -25.32 -4.21
C VAL A 94 36.38 -26.70 -4.83
N VAL A 95 37.45 -27.49 -4.95
CA VAL A 95 37.39 -28.85 -5.49
C VAL A 95 36.46 -29.72 -4.65
N ALA A 96 36.62 -29.73 -3.32
CA ALA A 96 35.78 -30.53 -2.42
C ALA A 96 34.28 -30.17 -2.52
N HIS A 97 33.96 -28.88 -2.68
CA HIS A 97 32.57 -28.45 -2.88
C HIS A 97 32.00 -28.93 -4.23
N TRP A 98 32.79 -28.85 -5.30
CA TRP A 98 32.34 -29.28 -6.62
C TRP A 98 32.26 -30.81 -6.78
N ASP A 99 33.12 -31.56 -6.08
CA ASP A 99 32.96 -33.02 -5.93
C ASP A 99 31.61 -33.35 -5.26
N ARG A 100 31.17 -32.50 -4.31
CA ARG A 100 29.86 -32.64 -3.66
C ARG A 100 28.71 -32.34 -4.62
N ILE A 101 28.84 -31.33 -5.48
CA ILE A 101 27.85 -31.07 -6.55
C ILE A 101 27.76 -32.30 -7.46
N GLU A 102 28.89 -32.82 -7.95
CA GLU A 102 28.94 -34.01 -8.81
C GLU A 102 28.25 -35.21 -8.14
N TRP A 103 28.54 -35.44 -6.86
CA TRP A 103 27.85 -36.45 -6.07
C TRP A 103 26.32 -36.25 -6.04
N ALA A 104 25.83 -35.03 -5.82
CA ALA A 104 24.40 -34.72 -5.79
C ALA A 104 23.71 -34.86 -7.16
N LEU A 105 24.44 -34.75 -8.27
CA LEU A 105 23.89 -35.00 -9.61
C LEU A 105 23.47 -36.47 -9.81
N ASN A 106 24.07 -37.40 -9.05
CA ASN A 106 23.86 -38.85 -9.06
C ASN A 106 23.81 -39.46 -10.48
N THR A 107 24.67 -38.99 -11.39
CA THR A 107 24.63 -39.39 -12.81
C THR A 107 24.93 -40.86 -13.05
N THR A 108 25.67 -41.50 -12.15
CA THR A 108 26.00 -42.93 -12.23
C THR A 108 24.95 -43.83 -11.56
N GLY A 109 24.01 -43.26 -10.81
CA GLY A 109 23.09 -44.01 -9.94
C GLY A 109 23.80 -44.74 -8.78
N SER A 110 25.08 -44.45 -8.53
CA SER A 110 25.90 -45.17 -7.55
C SER A 110 25.62 -44.77 -6.11
N ASN A 111 24.95 -43.63 -5.89
CA ASN A 111 24.53 -43.19 -4.57
C ASN A 111 23.00 -43.22 -4.45
N THR A 112 22.52 -43.19 -3.20
CA THR A 112 21.09 -43.32 -2.87
C THR A 112 20.41 -41.99 -2.60
N VAL A 113 21.03 -40.85 -2.93
CA VAL A 113 20.40 -39.55 -2.68
C VAL A 113 19.39 -39.19 -3.74
N VAL A 114 18.39 -38.42 -3.31
CA VAL A 114 17.36 -37.86 -4.19
C VAL A 114 18.02 -36.78 -5.05
N VAL A 115 17.87 -36.90 -6.36
CA VAL A 115 18.28 -35.88 -7.33
C VAL A 115 17.35 -34.69 -7.19
N THR A 116 17.91 -33.51 -6.96
CA THR A 116 17.17 -32.27 -6.70
C THR A 116 16.92 -31.49 -7.99
N GLN A 117 16.04 -30.50 -7.91
CA GLN A 117 15.86 -29.55 -9.02
C GLN A 117 17.11 -28.69 -9.24
N VAL A 118 17.79 -28.34 -8.13
CA VAL A 118 19.11 -27.68 -8.16
C VAL A 118 20.05 -28.46 -9.07
N ALA A 119 20.16 -29.78 -8.88
CA ALA A 119 21.06 -30.63 -9.66
C ALA A 119 20.79 -30.58 -11.18
N GLU A 120 19.55 -30.37 -11.61
CA GLU A 120 19.22 -30.28 -13.04
C GLU A 120 19.76 -28.99 -13.69
N LEU A 121 19.95 -27.90 -12.94
CA LEU A 121 20.58 -26.67 -13.44
C LEU A 121 22.08 -26.85 -13.75
N TYR A 122 22.70 -27.89 -13.21
CA TYR A 122 24.11 -28.22 -13.39
C TYR A 122 24.35 -29.29 -14.47
N LYS A 123 23.32 -29.60 -15.27
CA LYS A 123 23.40 -30.55 -16.39
C LYS A 123 23.07 -29.85 -17.71
N PHE A 124 23.66 -30.34 -18.79
CA PHE A 124 23.17 -30.08 -20.13
C PHE A 124 21.77 -30.70 -20.31
N PRO A 125 21.00 -30.27 -21.32
CA PRO A 125 19.67 -30.82 -21.58
C PRO A 125 19.64 -32.34 -21.74
N ASP A 126 20.72 -32.97 -22.20
CA ASP A 126 20.82 -34.43 -22.35
C ASP A 126 21.14 -35.19 -21.05
N GLY A 127 21.27 -34.47 -19.93
CA GLY A 127 21.57 -35.02 -18.60
C GLY A 127 23.06 -35.10 -18.27
N THR A 128 23.95 -34.76 -19.19
CA THR A 128 25.41 -34.73 -18.95
C THR A 128 25.75 -33.60 -17.97
N PRO A 129 26.58 -33.80 -16.93
CA PRO A 129 27.06 -32.71 -16.08
C PRO A 129 27.73 -31.59 -16.89
N ILE A 130 27.47 -30.33 -16.54
CA ILE A 130 28.12 -29.18 -17.19
C ILE A 130 29.62 -29.21 -16.89
N VAL A 131 29.98 -29.35 -15.61
CA VAL A 131 31.36 -29.52 -15.15
C VAL A 131 31.71 -31.00 -15.18
N ASP A 132 32.80 -31.32 -15.87
CA ASP A 132 33.42 -32.65 -15.86
C ASP A 132 34.22 -32.84 -14.56
N HIS A 133 35.15 -31.92 -14.29
CA HIS A 133 35.91 -31.91 -13.05
C HIS A 133 36.51 -30.52 -12.76
N VAL A 134 37.02 -30.36 -11.54
CA VAL A 134 37.75 -29.15 -11.10
C VAL A 134 39.16 -29.54 -10.67
N THR A 135 40.17 -28.80 -11.12
CA THR A 135 41.56 -29.01 -10.73
C THR A 135 42.06 -27.86 -9.88
N ASP A 136 42.68 -28.19 -8.74
CA ASP A 136 43.61 -27.31 -8.03
C ASP A 136 44.92 -27.26 -8.81
N ASN A 137 45.22 -26.12 -9.43
CA ASN A 137 46.44 -25.97 -10.23
C ASN A 137 47.66 -25.58 -9.38
N GLY A 138 47.49 -25.45 -8.05
CA GLY A 138 48.42 -24.73 -7.20
C GLY A 138 48.30 -23.21 -7.36
N ASP A 139 49.16 -22.48 -6.63
CA ASP A 139 49.31 -21.02 -6.72
C ASP A 139 48.02 -20.20 -6.50
N ASN A 140 47.08 -20.70 -5.70
CA ASN A 140 45.76 -20.09 -5.46
C ASN A 140 44.92 -19.93 -6.74
N THR A 141 44.94 -20.94 -7.62
CA THR A 141 44.09 -20.96 -8.82
C THR A 141 43.41 -22.30 -8.97
N VAL A 142 42.20 -22.28 -9.54
CA VAL A 142 41.42 -23.47 -9.89
C VAL A 142 41.00 -23.41 -11.34
N THR A 143 40.93 -24.54 -12.02
CA THR A 143 40.37 -24.64 -13.37
C THR A 143 39.16 -25.55 -13.36
N PHE A 144 38.05 -25.03 -13.87
CA PHE A 144 36.86 -25.80 -14.19
C PHE A 144 36.98 -26.36 -15.61
N PHE A 145 36.84 -27.67 -15.75
CA PHE A 145 36.77 -28.34 -17.05
C PHE A 145 35.31 -28.70 -17.33
N LEU A 146 34.80 -28.28 -18.48
CA LEU A 146 33.40 -28.48 -18.87
C LEU A 146 33.27 -29.60 -19.90
N ASN A 147 32.18 -30.36 -19.84
CA ASN A 147 31.87 -31.41 -20.84
C ASN A 147 31.53 -30.83 -22.23
N GLY A 148 31.30 -29.51 -22.31
CA GLY A 148 31.11 -28.77 -23.56
C GLY A 148 31.02 -27.27 -23.30
N PRO A 149 30.99 -26.43 -24.35
CA PRO A 149 30.78 -25.00 -24.19
C PRO A 149 29.45 -24.69 -23.49
N TYR A 150 29.52 -23.99 -22.36
CA TYR A 150 28.36 -23.51 -21.61
C TYR A 150 28.56 -22.06 -21.21
N ILE A 151 28.05 -21.15 -22.04
CA ILE A 151 28.24 -19.70 -21.89
C ILE A 151 27.65 -19.13 -20.58
N PRO A 152 26.51 -19.63 -20.05
CA PRO A 152 26.00 -19.18 -18.75
C PRO A 152 26.87 -19.58 -17.54
N PHE A 153 27.98 -20.32 -17.72
CA PHE A 153 28.75 -20.91 -16.62
C PHE A 153 29.17 -19.89 -15.54
N VAL A 154 29.67 -18.72 -15.93
CA VAL A 154 30.10 -17.70 -14.95
C VAL A 154 28.92 -17.15 -14.15
N ALA A 155 27.74 -17.03 -14.76
CA ALA A 155 26.52 -16.66 -14.06
C ALA A 155 26.06 -17.78 -13.11
N LEU A 156 26.15 -19.05 -13.55
CA LEU A 156 25.85 -20.22 -12.72
C LEU A 156 26.72 -20.26 -11.45
N LEU A 157 27.98 -19.81 -11.51
CA LEU A 157 28.86 -19.69 -10.32
C LEU A 157 28.36 -18.67 -9.27
N CYS A 158 27.38 -17.83 -9.61
CA CYS A 158 26.73 -16.89 -8.70
C CYS A 158 25.46 -17.46 -8.04
N PHE A 159 25.04 -18.67 -8.41
CA PHE A 159 23.94 -19.37 -7.75
C PHE A 159 24.42 -20.01 -6.45
N SER A 160 23.57 -20.01 -5.41
CA SER A 160 23.92 -20.44 -4.05
C SER A 160 24.49 -21.86 -3.98
N ALA A 161 24.01 -22.78 -4.82
CA ALA A 161 24.56 -24.14 -4.91
C ALA A 161 26.04 -24.19 -5.31
N SER A 162 26.56 -23.15 -5.99
CA SER A 162 27.97 -22.99 -6.32
C SER A 162 28.79 -22.25 -5.24
N TYR A 163 28.18 -21.88 -4.11
CA TYR A 163 28.88 -21.19 -3.02
C TYR A 163 29.70 -22.16 -2.21
N ILE A 164 30.93 -21.76 -1.85
CA ILE A 164 31.93 -22.69 -1.36
C ILE A 164 31.73 -22.91 0.15
N GLN A 165 31.40 -24.14 0.53
CA GLN A 165 31.27 -24.54 1.94
C GLN A 165 32.61 -24.99 2.53
N SER A 166 32.71 -24.98 3.87
CA SER A 166 33.92 -25.46 4.54
C SER A 166 34.21 -26.91 4.18
N PRO A 167 35.40 -27.24 3.64
CA PRO A 167 35.75 -28.61 3.30
C PRO A 167 35.81 -29.51 4.54
N THR A 168 36.18 -28.97 5.71
CA THR A 168 36.20 -29.73 6.96
C THR A 168 34.79 -30.12 7.39
N TYR A 169 33.83 -29.21 7.21
CA TYR A 169 32.44 -29.49 7.55
C TYR A 169 31.81 -30.50 6.59
N ILE A 170 31.85 -30.23 5.27
CA ILE A 170 31.15 -31.07 4.29
C ILE A 170 31.75 -32.47 4.14
N THR A 171 33.05 -32.64 4.38
CA THR A 171 33.68 -33.99 4.37
C THR A 171 33.20 -34.85 5.55
N SER A 172 32.72 -34.24 6.63
CA SER A 172 32.15 -34.97 7.76
C SER A 172 30.72 -35.48 7.51
N LEU A 173 30.02 -34.89 6.53
CA LEU A 173 28.68 -35.31 6.12
C LEU A 173 28.80 -36.64 5.35
N SER A 174 28.21 -37.70 5.89
CA SER A 174 28.34 -39.06 5.35
C SER A 174 27.48 -39.27 4.10
N ASN A 175 27.89 -38.73 2.94
CA ASN A 175 27.14 -38.79 1.68
C ASN A 175 25.65 -38.47 1.88
N THR A 176 25.38 -37.35 2.53
CA THR A 176 24.02 -36.85 2.82
C THR A 176 23.98 -35.34 2.66
N TYR A 177 22.77 -34.82 2.49
CA TYR A 177 22.49 -33.40 2.59
C TYR A 177 22.51 -32.96 4.06
N ILE A 178 22.69 -31.65 4.28
CA ILE A 178 22.63 -31.03 5.60
C ILE A 178 21.20 -31.15 6.15
N ASP A 179 21.07 -31.70 7.36
CA ASP A 179 19.79 -31.74 8.08
C ASP A 179 19.51 -30.38 8.74
N THR A 180 18.65 -29.59 8.10
CA THR A 180 18.21 -28.26 8.57
C THR A 180 17.78 -28.22 10.04
N SER A 181 17.28 -29.34 10.59
CA SER A 181 16.78 -29.39 11.96
C SER A 181 17.84 -29.66 13.02
N THR A 182 18.99 -30.24 12.65
CA THR A 182 20.01 -30.69 13.60
C THR A 182 21.43 -30.18 13.30
N GLU A 183 21.66 -29.70 12.08
CA GLU A 183 22.97 -29.33 11.57
C GLU A 183 23.09 -27.81 11.32
N ILE A 184 24.30 -27.37 10.97
CA ILE A 184 24.65 -25.96 10.76
C ILE A 184 25.18 -25.77 9.33
N ILE A 185 25.28 -24.51 8.90
CA ILE A 185 26.00 -24.15 7.69
C ILE A 185 27.27 -23.38 8.04
N VAL A 186 28.36 -23.70 7.36
CA VAL A 186 29.69 -23.13 7.59
C VAL A 186 30.23 -22.61 6.26
N GLY A 187 30.38 -21.28 6.16
CA GLY A 187 30.88 -20.60 4.98
C GLY A 187 31.94 -19.57 5.33
N THR A 188 32.16 -18.62 4.42
CA THR A 188 33.13 -17.52 4.56
C THR A 188 32.47 -16.16 4.70
N GLY A 189 31.14 -16.10 4.68
CA GLY A 189 30.34 -14.88 4.63
C GLY A 189 30.45 -14.01 5.89
N PRO A 190 29.88 -12.79 5.84
CA PRO A 190 29.99 -11.80 6.91
C PRO A 190 29.30 -12.22 8.22
N PHE A 191 28.35 -13.16 8.15
CA PHE A 191 27.61 -13.65 9.31
C PHE A 191 27.70 -15.16 9.44
N LYS A 192 27.73 -15.65 10.68
CA LYS A 192 27.69 -17.07 11.03
C LYS A 192 26.26 -17.46 11.36
N TYR A 193 25.79 -18.57 10.82
CA TYR A 193 24.55 -19.19 11.26
C TYR A 193 24.69 -19.71 12.70
N ILE A 194 23.70 -19.44 13.56
CA ILE A 194 23.69 -19.86 14.96
C ILE A 194 22.63 -20.93 15.21
N SER A 195 21.37 -20.66 14.86
CA SER A 195 20.27 -21.59 15.07
C SER A 195 19.03 -21.23 14.27
N TYR A 196 18.14 -22.21 14.10
CA TYR A 196 16.82 -22.06 13.51
C TYR A 196 15.76 -22.69 14.41
N GLU A 197 14.77 -21.91 14.83
CA GLU A 197 13.56 -22.40 15.47
C GLU A 197 12.39 -22.22 14.48
N ALA A 198 11.98 -23.31 13.85
CA ALA A 198 11.01 -23.28 12.75
C ALA A 198 9.68 -22.63 13.13
N GLY A 199 9.24 -21.67 12.33
CA GLY A 199 8.04 -20.85 12.57
C GLY A 199 8.25 -19.75 13.60
N VAL A 200 9.50 -19.50 14.03
CA VAL A 200 9.87 -18.48 15.03
C VAL A 200 10.97 -17.58 14.48
N GLU A 201 12.21 -18.07 14.38
CA GLU A 201 13.34 -17.24 13.96
C GLU A 201 14.59 -18.01 13.48
N VAL A 202 15.40 -17.36 12.66
CA VAL A 202 16.81 -17.73 12.38
C VAL A 202 17.74 -16.70 13.01
N LEU A 203 18.78 -17.17 13.70
CA LEU A 203 19.76 -16.32 14.39
C LEU A 203 21.12 -16.35 13.71
N PHE A 204 21.75 -15.18 13.60
CA PHE A 204 23.11 -15.01 13.07
C PHE A 204 23.97 -14.12 13.97
N ASP A 205 25.27 -14.42 14.03
CA ASP A 205 26.29 -13.57 14.65
C ASP A 205 27.25 -13.03 13.59
N ALA A 206 27.78 -11.82 13.78
CA ALA A 206 28.87 -11.31 12.96
C ALA A 206 30.11 -12.24 12.98
N PHE A 207 30.76 -12.37 11.83
CA PHE A 207 32.04 -13.05 11.72
C PHE A 207 33.19 -12.04 11.88
N ASP A 208 33.83 -12.04 13.05
CA ASP A 208 34.91 -11.10 13.40
C ASP A 208 36.07 -11.10 12.40
N ASP A 209 36.40 -12.27 11.83
CA ASP A 209 37.50 -12.47 10.89
C ASP A 209 37.04 -12.39 9.41
N TYR A 210 35.86 -11.82 9.13
CA TYR A 210 35.38 -11.68 7.75
C TYR A 210 36.39 -10.90 6.90
N TRP A 211 36.76 -11.48 5.75
CA TRP A 211 37.82 -10.96 4.88
C TRP A 211 37.47 -9.60 4.25
N GLY A 212 36.18 -9.29 4.12
CA GLY A 212 35.68 -7.98 3.68
C GLY A 212 35.71 -6.89 4.77
N GLY A 213 36.05 -7.27 6.01
CA GLY A 213 35.97 -6.42 7.20
C GLY A 213 34.70 -6.69 7.99
N ARG A 214 34.82 -6.86 9.31
CA ARG A 214 33.72 -7.22 10.22
C ARG A 214 32.47 -6.35 9.98
N ALA A 215 31.30 -6.99 9.97
CA ALA A 215 30.01 -6.31 9.97
C ALA A 215 29.89 -5.31 11.14
N THR A 216 29.17 -4.21 10.91
CA THR A 216 28.86 -3.26 11.98
C THR A 216 27.82 -3.82 12.95
N LEU A 217 26.85 -4.57 12.39
CA LEU A 217 25.90 -5.37 13.15
C LEU A 217 26.65 -6.45 13.94
N ASP A 218 26.17 -6.73 15.15
CA ASP A 218 26.64 -7.83 15.98
C ASP A 218 25.79 -9.08 15.75
N HIS A 219 24.47 -8.90 15.54
CA HIS A 219 23.51 -9.97 15.37
C HIS A 219 22.50 -9.65 14.25
N ILE A 220 21.99 -10.70 13.62
CA ILE A 220 20.78 -10.63 12.79
C ILE A 220 19.77 -11.64 13.31
N VAL A 221 18.50 -11.22 13.37
CA VAL A 221 17.35 -12.07 13.66
C VAL A 221 16.42 -12.03 12.45
N LEU A 222 16.21 -13.17 11.80
CA LEU A 222 15.18 -13.32 10.78
C LEU A 222 13.92 -13.86 11.45
N SER A 223 12.95 -12.99 11.75
CA SER A 223 11.71 -13.31 12.47
C SER A 223 10.60 -13.77 11.51
N GLU A 224 10.07 -14.97 11.73
CA GLU A 224 9.00 -15.55 10.92
C GLU A 224 7.61 -15.11 11.40
N ILE A 225 6.92 -14.33 10.56
CA ILE A 225 5.58 -13.80 10.88
C ILE A 225 4.66 -14.04 9.69
N ILE A 226 4.05 -15.23 9.59
CA ILE A 226 3.26 -15.65 8.41
C ILE A 226 2.16 -14.63 8.05
N ASP A 227 1.38 -14.17 9.04
CA ASP A 227 0.28 -13.23 8.82
C ASP A 227 0.81 -11.84 8.42
N ALA A 228 0.38 -11.37 7.25
CA ALA A 228 0.87 -10.12 6.69
C ALA A 228 0.48 -8.89 7.55
N ASN A 229 -0.70 -8.89 8.18
CA ASN A 229 -1.11 -7.78 9.05
C ASN A 229 -0.27 -7.75 10.32
N ALA A 230 -0.01 -8.91 10.93
CA ALA A 230 0.85 -9.03 12.10
C ALA A 230 2.29 -8.58 11.80
N ARG A 231 2.85 -8.96 10.64
CA ARG A 231 4.19 -8.53 10.23
C ARG A 231 4.27 -7.02 10.02
N ASN A 232 3.26 -6.42 9.37
CA ASN A 232 3.21 -4.96 9.24
C ASN A 232 3.07 -4.27 10.60
N ALA A 233 2.25 -4.82 11.50
CA ALA A 233 2.10 -4.30 12.85
C ALA A 233 3.41 -4.38 13.65
N ALA A 234 4.22 -5.43 13.46
CA ALA A 234 5.52 -5.59 14.08
C ALA A 234 6.53 -4.50 13.64
N LEU A 235 6.52 -4.09 12.36
CA LEU A 235 7.35 -2.96 11.93
C LEU A 235 6.86 -1.65 12.53
N LEU A 236 5.54 -1.43 12.55
CA LEU A 236 4.94 -0.22 13.12
C LEU A 236 5.15 -0.10 14.64
N SER A 237 5.28 -1.21 15.37
CA SER A 237 5.60 -1.23 16.80
C SER A 237 7.10 -1.15 17.09
N GLY A 238 7.96 -1.33 16.07
CA GLY A 238 9.42 -1.43 16.24
C GLY A 238 9.89 -2.80 16.75
N ASP A 239 9.06 -3.84 16.64
CA ASP A 239 9.45 -5.23 16.97
C ASP A 239 10.33 -5.85 15.87
N ILE A 240 10.26 -5.31 14.64
CA ILE A 240 11.17 -5.62 13.52
C ILE A 240 11.66 -4.33 12.87
N ASP A 241 12.83 -4.39 12.23
CA ASP A 241 13.51 -3.23 11.64
C ASP A 241 13.34 -3.12 10.12
N LEU A 242 13.13 -4.24 9.43
CA LEU A 242 13.08 -4.33 7.97
C LEU A 242 12.07 -5.38 7.52
N LEU A 243 11.30 -5.10 6.46
CA LEU A 243 10.51 -6.10 5.75
C LEU A 243 10.35 -5.80 4.25
N LEU A 244 10.08 -6.87 3.50
CA LEU A 244 9.41 -6.78 2.20
C LEU A 244 7.94 -6.45 2.39
N VAL A 245 7.51 -5.31 1.84
CA VAL A 245 6.13 -4.83 1.98
C VAL A 245 5.17 -5.88 1.42
N PRO A 246 4.39 -6.57 2.27
CA PRO A 246 3.63 -7.73 1.86
C PRO A 246 2.32 -7.36 1.15
N MET A 247 1.90 -6.09 1.25
CA MET A 247 0.64 -5.61 0.70
C MET A 247 0.73 -4.16 0.24
N ASN A 248 0.20 -3.88 -0.95
CA ASN A 248 0.20 -2.52 -1.52
C ASN A 248 -0.56 -1.50 -0.65
N ALA A 249 -1.58 -1.94 0.10
CA ALA A 249 -2.36 -1.08 1.00
C ALA A 249 -1.49 -0.40 2.08
N MET A 250 -0.33 -0.98 2.43
CA MET A 250 0.56 -0.43 3.45
C MET A 250 1.53 0.63 2.91
N LEU A 251 1.66 0.78 1.59
CA LEU A 251 2.57 1.77 1.02
C LEU A 251 2.23 3.19 1.48
N GLN A 252 0.96 3.58 1.46
CA GLN A 252 0.56 4.89 1.99
C GLN A 252 0.77 4.98 3.50
N VAL A 253 0.50 3.91 4.24
CA VAL A 253 0.69 3.91 5.71
C VAL A 253 2.15 4.19 6.04
N TYR A 254 3.08 3.42 5.47
CA TYR A 254 4.51 3.63 5.71
C TYR A 254 5.01 5.00 5.25
N ASN A 255 4.53 5.50 4.10
CA ASN A 255 4.91 6.82 3.60
C ASN A 255 4.51 7.98 4.54
N PHE A 256 3.54 7.77 5.45
CA PHE A 256 3.11 8.76 6.43
C PHE A 256 3.47 8.40 7.88
N THR A 257 4.09 7.24 8.12
CA THR A 257 4.53 6.84 9.46
C THR A 257 5.91 7.44 9.74
N THR A 258 6.02 8.24 10.80
CA THR A 258 7.32 8.75 11.27
C THR A 258 8.18 7.59 11.78
N GLY A 259 9.47 7.61 11.50
CA GLY A 259 10.42 6.59 11.99
C GLY A 259 10.53 5.39 11.06
N ILE A 260 9.79 5.39 9.94
CA ILE A 260 9.85 4.35 8.91
C ILE A 260 10.13 5.01 7.57
N THR A 261 11.14 4.50 6.89
CA THR A 261 11.43 4.80 5.50
C THR A 261 10.76 3.73 4.63
N LEU A 262 9.96 4.18 3.67
CA LEU A 262 9.47 3.34 2.57
C LEU A 262 10.33 3.63 1.34
N GLU A 263 10.97 2.60 0.81
CA GLU A 263 11.78 2.71 -0.39
C GLU A 263 11.24 1.81 -1.50
N GLN A 264 11.09 2.39 -2.69
CA GLN A 264 10.75 1.66 -3.90
C GLN A 264 12.04 1.23 -4.60
N GLY A 265 12.21 -0.07 -4.79
CA GLY A 265 13.31 -0.64 -5.54
C GLY A 265 13.13 -0.55 -7.06
N PRO A 266 14.13 -1.01 -7.82
CA PRO A 266 14.00 -1.14 -9.27
C PRO A 266 12.88 -2.12 -9.64
N LEU A 267 12.50 -2.12 -10.92
CA LEU A 267 11.59 -3.12 -11.45
C LEU A 267 12.20 -4.52 -11.22
N GLY A 268 11.42 -5.41 -10.62
CA GLY A 268 11.89 -6.75 -10.31
C GLY A 268 12.06 -7.63 -11.55
N THR A 269 12.85 -8.68 -11.41
CA THR A 269 13.05 -9.72 -12.45
C THR A 269 12.28 -11.00 -12.13
N VAL A 270 11.35 -10.97 -11.16
CA VAL A 270 10.48 -12.11 -10.88
C VAL A 270 9.30 -12.07 -11.84
N THR A 271 9.32 -12.98 -12.81
CA THR A 271 8.22 -13.15 -13.77
C THR A 271 6.99 -13.70 -13.06
N GLN A 272 5.80 -13.18 -13.35
CA GLN A 272 4.54 -13.69 -12.83
C GLN A 272 3.64 -14.06 -14.00
N TYR A 273 3.10 -15.27 -14.00
CA TYR A 273 2.38 -15.82 -15.14
C TYR A 273 1.26 -16.78 -14.72
N LEU A 274 0.24 -16.87 -15.56
CA LEU A 274 -0.70 -17.97 -15.55
C LEU A 274 -0.09 -19.13 -16.34
N GLY A 275 0.38 -20.12 -15.58
CA GLY A 275 0.80 -21.42 -16.09
C GLY A 275 -0.38 -22.19 -16.66
N MET A 276 -0.12 -22.84 -17.79
CA MET A 276 -1.04 -23.73 -18.49
C MET A 276 -0.29 -25.02 -18.78
N ASN A 277 -0.86 -26.16 -18.41
CA ASN A 277 -0.24 -27.44 -18.73
C ASN A 277 -0.37 -27.73 -20.23
N ASN A 278 0.75 -27.70 -20.95
CA ASN A 278 0.77 -27.77 -22.40
C ASN A 278 0.40 -29.16 -22.94
N ASN A 279 0.48 -30.21 -22.11
CA ASN A 279 0.01 -31.55 -22.44
C ASN A 279 -1.51 -31.69 -22.30
N LEU A 280 -2.14 -30.97 -21.37
CA LEU A 280 -3.58 -31.06 -21.09
C LEU A 280 -4.41 -30.01 -21.86
N ILE A 281 -3.79 -28.87 -22.18
CA ILE A 281 -4.43 -27.73 -22.84
C ILE A 281 -3.68 -27.49 -24.14
N ASN A 282 -4.31 -27.81 -25.29
CA ASN A 282 -3.68 -27.64 -26.59
C ASN A 282 -3.45 -26.16 -26.94
N ARG A 283 -2.58 -25.91 -27.92
CA ARG A 283 -2.12 -24.55 -28.29
C ARG A 283 -3.25 -23.58 -28.60
N THR A 284 -4.28 -24.00 -29.33
CA THR A 284 -5.40 -23.13 -29.74
C THR A 284 -6.26 -22.71 -28.55
N TRP A 285 -6.47 -23.59 -27.57
CA TRP A 285 -7.11 -23.21 -26.31
C TRP A 285 -6.26 -22.22 -25.50
N ARG A 286 -4.95 -22.45 -25.43
CA ARG A 286 -4.04 -21.54 -24.70
C ARG A 286 -4.01 -20.13 -25.31
N GLU A 287 -4.05 -20.02 -26.64
CA GLU A 287 -4.20 -18.74 -27.33
C GLU A 287 -5.53 -18.06 -26.95
N ALA A 288 -6.67 -18.77 -27.05
CA ALA A 288 -7.98 -18.22 -26.67
C ALA A 288 -8.01 -17.74 -25.21
N ILE A 289 -7.45 -18.52 -24.28
CA ILE A 289 -7.32 -18.16 -22.86
C ILE A 289 -6.46 -16.90 -22.72
N SER A 290 -5.32 -16.82 -23.42
CA SER A 290 -4.39 -15.68 -23.33
C SER A 290 -5.03 -14.37 -23.78
N TYR A 291 -5.93 -14.38 -24.78
CA TYR A 291 -6.69 -13.21 -25.23
C TYR A 291 -7.94 -12.91 -24.40
N ALA A 292 -8.37 -13.82 -23.51
CA ALA A 292 -9.52 -13.60 -22.64
C ALA A 292 -9.17 -12.93 -21.31
N ILE A 293 -7.88 -12.82 -20.96
CA ILE A 293 -7.42 -12.25 -19.69
C ILE A 293 -7.37 -10.72 -19.75
N ASP A 294 -7.99 -10.08 -18.77
CA ASP A 294 -7.87 -8.64 -18.52
C ASP A 294 -6.57 -8.32 -17.78
N TYR A 295 -5.50 -8.10 -18.55
CA TYR A 295 -4.18 -7.76 -17.99
C TYR A 295 -4.14 -6.36 -17.38
N GLU A 296 -4.95 -5.41 -17.86
CA GLU A 296 -4.98 -4.06 -17.30
C GLU A 296 -5.64 -4.08 -15.92
N TYR A 297 -6.71 -4.86 -15.73
CA TYR A 297 -7.28 -5.09 -14.39
C TYR A 297 -6.26 -5.68 -13.41
N ILE A 298 -5.39 -6.60 -13.88
CA ILE A 298 -4.30 -7.12 -13.04
C ILE A 298 -3.35 -6.00 -12.60
N LEU A 299 -2.97 -5.09 -13.51
CA LEU A 299 -2.01 -4.02 -13.23
C LEU A 299 -2.62 -2.90 -12.37
N ASP A 300 -3.83 -2.47 -12.71
CA ASP A 300 -4.49 -1.31 -12.11
C ASP A 300 -5.21 -1.65 -10.81
N GLU A 301 -5.98 -2.74 -10.78
CA GLU A 301 -6.84 -3.07 -9.63
C GLU A 301 -6.16 -4.05 -8.67
N LEU A 302 -5.53 -5.12 -9.18
CA LEU A 302 -4.86 -6.10 -8.30
C LEU A 302 -3.46 -5.65 -7.87
N ARG A 303 -2.77 -4.86 -8.70
CA ARG A 303 -1.41 -4.37 -8.43
C ARG A 303 -1.32 -2.88 -8.16
N LEU A 304 -2.40 -2.10 -8.26
CA LEU A 304 -2.44 -0.67 -7.92
C LEU A 304 -1.34 0.15 -8.62
N GLY A 305 -1.01 -0.19 -9.87
CA GLY A 305 0.06 0.46 -10.66
C GLY A 305 1.50 0.08 -10.25
N ASN A 306 1.66 -0.88 -9.33
CA ASN A 306 2.95 -1.33 -8.80
C ASN A 306 3.54 -2.54 -9.53
N ALA A 307 3.17 -2.73 -10.78
CA ALA A 307 3.66 -3.79 -11.64
C ALA A 307 3.72 -3.31 -13.10
N GLU A 308 4.50 -3.99 -13.92
CA GLU A 308 4.58 -3.73 -15.36
C GLU A 308 4.27 -4.98 -16.18
N ARG A 309 3.52 -4.79 -17.28
CA ARG A 309 3.14 -5.86 -18.21
C ARG A 309 4.38 -6.55 -18.75
N MET A 310 4.45 -7.87 -18.55
CA MET A 310 5.44 -8.68 -19.24
C MET A 310 5.10 -8.85 -20.71
N LYS A 311 6.12 -8.67 -21.56
CA LYS A 311 6.02 -8.91 -23.01
C LYS A 311 6.89 -10.06 -23.50
N SER A 312 7.53 -10.77 -22.59
CA SER A 312 8.43 -11.89 -22.88
C SER A 312 8.57 -12.79 -21.65
N PRO A 313 8.87 -14.10 -21.82
CA PRO A 313 9.31 -14.98 -20.73
C PRO A 313 10.59 -14.49 -20.02
N ILE A 314 11.42 -13.68 -20.67
CA ILE A 314 12.60 -13.08 -20.05
C ILE A 314 12.20 -11.67 -19.59
N PRO A 315 12.28 -11.38 -18.27
CA PRO A 315 11.89 -10.08 -17.74
C PRO A 315 12.93 -9.01 -18.07
N GLN A 316 12.47 -7.76 -18.14
CA GLN A 316 13.37 -6.60 -18.24
C GLN A 316 14.35 -6.57 -17.06
N GLY A 317 15.60 -6.18 -17.33
CA GLY A 317 16.70 -6.27 -16.36
C GLY A 317 17.57 -7.53 -16.52
N ILE A 318 17.10 -8.55 -17.24
CA ILE A 318 17.91 -9.69 -17.67
C ILE A 318 18.46 -9.40 -19.08
N MET A 319 19.71 -9.78 -19.34
CA MET A 319 20.32 -9.57 -20.66
C MET A 319 19.46 -10.19 -21.78
N TYR A 320 19.42 -9.55 -22.95
CA TYR A 320 18.61 -10.00 -24.12
C TYR A 320 17.08 -10.04 -23.93
N ALA A 321 16.54 -9.51 -22.84
CA ALA A 321 15.09 -9.33 -22.72
C ALA A 321 14.53 -8.47 -23.87
N ASP A 322 13.41 -8.91 -24.46
CA ASP A 322 12.73 -8.24 -25.57
C ASP A 322 11.31 -7.83 -25.17
N ASP A 323 11.07 -6.52 -25.05
CA ASP A 323 9.78 -5.92 -24.74
C ASP A 323 9.02 -5.41 -25.97
N THR A 324 9.48 -5.76 -27.17
CA THR A 324 8.85 -5.32 -28.43
C THR A 324 7.84 -6.31 -28.97
N ASN A 325 7.79 -7.53 -28.42
CA ASN A 325 6.87 -8.59 -28.83
C ASN A 325 5.40 -8.16 -28.68
N ALA A 326 4.61 -8.47 -29.70
CA ALA A 326 3.16 -8.26 -29.70
C ALA A 326 2.47 -9.38 -28.91
N VAL A 327 2.41 -9.21 -27.58
CA VAL A 327 1.76 -10.18 -26.69
C VAL A 327 0.25 -10.07 -26.72
N ALA A 328 -0.43 -11.14 -26.29
CA ALA A 328 -1.88 -11.14 -26.12
C ALA A 328 -2.33 -10.01 -25.17
N THR A 329 -3.41 -9.35 -25.58
CA THR A 329 -4.17 -8.35 -24.83
C THR A 329 -5.62 -8.81 -24.75
N LEU A 330 -6.44 -8.20 -23.88
CA LEU A 330 -7.84 -8.58 -23.78
C LEU A 330 -8.57 -8.31 -25.12
N ASP A 331 -8.97 -9.37 -25.80
CA ASP A 331 -9.78 -9.35 -27.01
C ASP A 331 -10.75 -10.54 -27.02
N LEU A 332 -11.92 -10.34 -26.40
CA LEU A 332 -12.97 -11.37 -26.33
C LEU A 332 -13.51 -11.75 -27.70
N VAL A 333 -13.52 -10.84 -28.67
CA VAL A 333 -13.99 -11.13 -30.03
C VAL A 333 -13.03 -12.09 -30.71
N HIS A 334 -11.72 -11.85 -30.60
CA HIS A 334 -10.71 -12.75 -31.11
C HIS A 334 -10.74 -14.12 -30.40
N ALA A 335 -10.77 -14.13 -29.06
CA ALA A 335 -10.84 -15.36 -28.27
C ALA A 335 -12.06 -16.22 -28.65
N ARG A 336 -13.25 -15.61 -28.78
CA ARG A 336 -14.47 -16.30 -29.23
C ARG A 336 -14.40 -16.77 -30.68
N THR A 337 -13.69 -16.04 -31.55
CA THR A 337 -13.47 -16.48 -32.94
C THR A 337 -12.67 -17.78 -32.95
N ILE A 338 -11.62 -17.84 -32.12
CA ILE A 338 -10.81 -19.04 -31.94
C ILE A 338 -11.69 -20.18 -31.40
N MET A 339 -12.51 -19.92 -30.38
CA MET A 339 -13.46 -20.91 -29.84
C MET A 339 -14.41 -21.47 -30.91
N GLN A 340 -14.99 -20.61 -31.75
CA GLN A 340 -15.85 -21.03 -32.86
C GLN A 340 -15.11 -21.84 -33.92
N SER A 341 -13.84 -21.51 -34.20
CA SER A 341 -13.00 -22.28 -35.13
C SER A 341 -12.76 -23.73 -34.66
N MET A 342 -12.78 -23.95 -33.34
CA MET A 342 -12.71 -25.26 -32.71
C MET A 342 -14.07 -25.97 -32.60
N GLY A 343 -15.16 -25.33 -33.04
CA GLY A 343 -16.52 -25.87 -32.99
C GLY A 343 -17.33 -25.51 -31.74
N PHE A 344 -16.80 -24.67 -30.86
CA PHE A 344 -17.47 -24.24 -29.62
C PHE A 344 -18.21 -22.90 -29.81
N GLY A 345 -19.47 -22.83 -29.37
CA GLY A 345 -20.28 -21.62 -29.55
C GLY A 345 -20.61 -21.27 -31.01
N VAL A 346 -20.55 -22.25 -31.93
CA VAL A 346 -20.91 -22.03 -33.35
C VAL A 346 -22.35 -21.54 -33.45
N GLY A 347 -22.54 -20.35 -34.02
CA GLY A 347 -23.84 -19.69 -34.14
C GLY A 347 -24.15 -18.70 -33.01
N PHE A 348 -23.35 -18.65 -31.95
CA PHE A 348 -23.45 -17.60 -30.93
C PHE A 348 -22.98 -16.26 -31.50
N ASN A 349 -23.54 -15.16 -30.99
CA ASN A 349 -23.05 -13.84 -31.31
C ASN A 349 -21.72 -13.58 -30.61
N ILE A 350 -20.68 -13.30 -31.39
CA ILE A 350 -19.32 -13.10 -30.90
C ILE A 350 -19.16 -11.88 -29.96
N ASN A 351 -20.10 -10.94 -30.01
CA ASN A 351 -20.09 -9.73 -29.20
C ASN A 351 -21.04 -9.80 -27.98
N ASN A 352 -21.58 -10.98 -27.64
CA ASN A 352 -22.60 -11.11 -26.60
C ASN A 352 -22.11 -11.92 -25.41
N ASP A 353 -21.60 -11.24 -24.37
CA ASP A 353 -21.03 -11.89 -23.19
C ASP A 353 -22.01 -12.85 -22.51
N ALA A 354 -23.26 -12.43 -22.29
CA ALA A 354 -24.27 -13.23 -21.61
C ALA A 354 -24.59 -14.56 -22.32
N GLU A 355 -24.47 -14.61 -23.65
CA GLU A 355 -24.69 -15.84 -24.41
C GLU A 355 -23.55 -16.85 -24.21
N TRP A 356 -22.31 -16.36 -24.11
CA TRP A 356 -21.14 -17.20 -23.86
C TRP A 356 -21.03 -17.63 -22.41
N GLU A 357 -21.32 -16.73 -21.46
CA GLU A 357 -21.33 -16.99 -20.01
C GLU A 357 -22.39 -18.03 -19.61
N ALA A 358 -23.50 -18.10 -20.34
CA ALA A 358 -24.54 -19.11 -20.12
C ALA A 358 -24.12 -20.53 -20.57
N ALA A 359 -23.01 -20.66 -21.31
CA ALA A 359 -22.49 -21.93 -21.79
C ALA A 359 -21.25 -22.36 -20.99
N SER A 360 -21.03 -23.69 -20.94
CA SER A 360 -19.80 -24.28 -20.44
C SER A 360 -19.36 -25.36 -21.42
N PHE A 361 -18.30 -25.06 -22.17
CA PHE A 361 -17.70 -25.95 -23.16
C PHE A 361 -16.56 -26.78 -22.57
N LYS A 362 -15.88 -26.22 -21.57
CA LYS A 362 -14.73 -26.83 -20.91
C LYS A 362 -14.65 -26.34 -19.46
N THR A 363 -14.19 -27.23 -18.58
CA THR A 363 -13.87 -26.89 -17.19
C THR A 363 -12.37 -27.10 -16.97
N TYR A 364 -11.72 -26.17 -16.28
CA TYR A 364 -10.33 -26.30 -15.85
C TYR A 364 -10.21 -25.98 -14.35
N ASN A 365 -9.38 -26.74 -13.65
CA ASN A 365 -8.97 -26.45 -12.29
C ASN A 365 -7.91 -25.34 -12.28
N TYR A 366 -8.07 -24.37 -11.38
CA TYR A 366 -7.08 -23.35 -11.09
C TYR A 366 -6.41 -23.61 -9.74
N THR A 367 -5.13 -23.96 -9.78
CA THR A 367 -4.32 -24.30 -8.61
C THR A 367 -3.43 -23.14 -8.18
N TYR A 368 -3.41 -22.85 -6.88
CA TYR A 368 -2.58 -21.81 -6.27
C TYR A 368 -2.35 -22.13 -4.78
N ASN A 369 -1.44 -21.40 -4.12
CA ASN A 369 -1.27 -21.52 -2.67
C ASN A 369 -2.20 -20.56 -1.90
N ILE A 370 -2.96 -21.11 -0.95
CA ILE A 370 -3.82 -20.34 -0.06
C ILE A 370 -3.00 -19.41 0.85
N GLY A 371 -3.59 -18.27 1.23
CA GLY A 371 -2.91 -17.23 2.00
C GLY A 371 -2.12 -16.25 1.14
N ASN A 372 -2.13 -16.42 -0.19
CA ASN A 372 -1.66 -15.42 -1.14
C ASN A 372 -2.87 -14.71 -1.76
N SER A 373 -3.22 -13.54 -1.20
CA SER A 373 -4.43 -12.80 -1.59
C SER A 373 -4.48 -12.49 -3.09
N PHE A 374 -3.35 -12.17 -3.72
CA PHE A 374 -3.32 -11.92 -5.15
C PHE A 374 -3.72 -13.16 -5.96
N ARG A 375 -3.24 -14.35 -5.59
CA ARG A 375 -3.56 -15.58 -6.32
C ARG A 375 -5.02 -16.00 -6.09
N GLU A 376 -5.60 -15.65 -4.94
CA GLU A 376 -7.03 -15.78 -4.63
C GLU A 376 -7.86 -14.81 -5.49
N ASP A 377 -7.44 -13.55 -5.62
CA ASP A 377 -8.12 -12.57 -6.49
C ASP A 377 -8.04 -12.97 -7.96
N MET A 378 -6.92 -13.59 -8.39
CA MET A 378 -6.78 -14.16 -9.72
C MET A 378 -7.79 -15.26 -10.02
N LEU A 379 -8.20 -16.08 -9.03
CA LEU A 379 -9.26 -17.09 -9.24
C LEU A 379 -10.56 -16.41 -9.67
N VAL A 380 -10.95 -15.33 -8.99
CA VAL A 380 -12.18 -14.58 -9.28
C VAL A 380 -12.11 -13.95 -10.67
N LEU A 381 -10.97 -13.34 -11.00
CA LEU A 381 -10.74 -12.75 -12.32
C LEU A 381 -10.82 -13.80 -13.44
N LEU A 382 -10.22 -14.98 -13.25
CA LEU A 382 -10.25 -16.05 -14.24
C LEU A 382 -11.65 -16.65 -14.38
N GLN A 383 -12.41 -16.77 -13.29
CA GLN A 383 -13.80 -17.21 -13.34
C GLN A 383 -14.67 -16.26 -14.19
N ASP A 384 -14.51 -14.95 -14.02
CA ASP A 384 -15.22 -13.94 -14.81
C ASP A 384 -14.77 -13.93 -16.28
N ASN A 385 -13.47 -13.78 -16.52
CA ASN A 385 -12.91 -13.63 -17.85
C ASN A 385 -13.09 -14.87 -18.73
N LEU A 386 -12.88 -16.07 -18.18
CA LEU A 386 -12.95 -17.29 -18.96
C LEU A 386 -14.41 -17.77 -19.16
N ALA A 387 -15.34 -17.40 -18.27
CA ALA A 387 -16.77 -17.61 -18.50
C ALA A 387 -17.25 -16.87 -19.76
N LYS A 388 -16.69 -15.68 -20.05
CA LYS A 388 -17.01 -14.91 -21.26
C LYS A 388 -16.59 -15.60 -22.57
N ILE A 389 -15.85 -16.69 -22.51
CA ILE A 389 -15.56 -17.56 -23.66
C ILE A 389 -16.09 -18.99 -23.48
N GLY A 390 -16.97 -19.20 -22.50
CA GLY A 390 -17.61 -20.49 -22.21
C GLY A 390 -16.70 -21.50 -21.52
N ILE A 391 -15.68 -21.03 -20.79
CA ILE A 391 -14.79 -21.87 -19.96
C ILE A 391 -15.15 -21.66 -18.49
N THR A 392 -15.35 -22.74 -17.75
CA THR A 392 -15.61 -22.72 -16.31
C THR A 392 -14.33 -22.98 -15.53
N ILE A 393 -14.08 -22.19 -14.48
CA ILE A 393 -12.91 -22.35 -13.60
C ILE A 393 -13.34 -22.83 -12.22
N THR A 394 -12.72 -23.92 -11.77
CA THR A 394 -12.92 -24.51 -10.43
C THR A 394 -11.75 -24.17 -9.52
N ASP A 395 -12.06 -23.86 -8.26
CA ASP A 395 -11.07 -23.59 -7.22
C ASP A 395 -10.35 -24.88 -6.80
N ALA A 396 -9.02 -24.90 -6.94
CA ALA A 396 -8.14 -25.97 -6.50
C ALA A 396 -7.00 -25.45 -5.61
N GLY A 397 -7.27 -24.42 -4.79
CA GLY A 397 -6.31 -23.88 -3.81
C GLY A 397 -5.77 -24.93 -2.83
N GLY A 398 -4.48 -24.84 -2.50
CA GLY A 398 -3.80 -25.77 -1.59
C GLY A 398 -2.65 -25.14 -0.80
N THR A 399 -1.88 -25.94 -0.07
CA THR A 399 -0.66 -25.45 0.62
C THR A 399 0.48 -25.27 -0.38
N TRP A 400 1.45 -24.39 -0.07
CA TRP A 400 2.62 -24.18 -0.93
C TRP A 400 3.43 -25.47 -1.18
N PRO A 401 3.77 -26.29 -0.16
CA PRO A 401 4.49 -27.55 -0.40
C PRO A 401 3.75 -28.49 -1.35
N ALA A 402 2.44 -28.69 -1.16
CA ALA A 402 1.66 -29.57 -2.03
C ALA A 402 1.55 -29.05 -3.47
N PHE A 403 1.54 -27.73 -3.66
CA PHE A 403 1.55 -27.12 -4.99
C PHE A 403 2.90 -27.33 -5.69
N VAL A 404 4.01 -27.09 -4.98
CA VAL A 404 5.38 -27.31 -5.49
C VAL A 404 5.62 -28.78 -5.82
N ASP A 405 5.18 -29.71 -4.97
CA ASP A 405 5.27 -31.15 -5.21
C ASP A 405 4.59 -31.53 -6.53
N ARG A 406 3.34 -31.08 -6.76
CA ARG A 406 2.64 -31.33 -8.03
C ARG A 406 3.36 -30.71 -9.23
N LEU A 407 3.86 -29.48 -9.12
CA LEU A 407 4.58 -28.81 -10.21
C LEU A 407 5.83 -29.61 -10.62
N ASN A 408 6.43 -30.25 -9.64
CA ASN A 408 7.65 -31.03 -9.77
C ASN A 408 7.40 -32.51 -10.09
N ASP A 409 6.14 -32.88 -10.36
CA ASP A 409 5.71 -34.25 -10.60
C ASP A 409 6.07 -35.21 -9.45
N VAL A 410 5.83 -34.76 -8.22
CA VAL A 410 6.05 -35.51 -6.98
C VAL A 410 4.70 -35.77 -6.28
N PRO A 411 4.28 -37.04 -6.10
CA PRO A 411 4.82 -38.23 -6.75
C PRO A 411 4.58 -38.20 -8.27
N ALA A 412 5.32 -39.05 -9.01
CA ALA A 412 5.22 -39.10 -10.46
C ALA A 412 3.76 -39.22 -10.96
N GLY A 413 3.40 -38.40 -11.94
CA GLY A 413 2.05 -38.23 -12.47
C GLY A 413 1.20 -37.15 -11.79
N ALA A 414 1.59 -36.65 -10.61
CA ALA A 414 0.86 -35.62 -9.86
C ALA A 414 0.72 -34.31 -10.63
N ARG A 415 1.61 -34.05 -11.57
CA ARG A 415 1.58 -32.86 -12.41
C ARG A 415 0.37 -32.78 -13.34
N ASN A 416 -0.25 -33.92 -13.66
CA ASN A 416 -1.48 -33.96 -14.43
C ASN A 416 -2.70 -33.40 -13.65
N GLU A 417 -2.55 -33.10 -12.37
CA GLU A 417 -3.56 -32.39 -11.56
C GLU A 417 -3.48 -30.87 -11.75
N LEU A 418 -2.41 -30.34 -12.37
CA LEU A 418 -2.25 -28.92 -12.65
C LEU A 418 -2.68 -28.64 -14.09
N GLU A 419 -3.85 -28.03 -14.27
CA GLU A 419 -4.32 -27.57 -15.58
C GLU A 419 -3.97 -26.09 -15.80
N LEU A 420 -4.51 -25.23 -14.93
CA LEU A 420 -4.16 -23.82 -14.82
C LEU A 420 -3.57 -23.57 -13.43
N PHE A 421 -2.52 -22.77 -13.36
CA PHE A 421 -1.90 -22.41 -12.08
C PHE A 421 -1.24 -21.05 -12.14
N PHE A 422 -1.19 -20.31 -11.04
CA PHE A 422 -0.47 -19.04 -10.99
C PHE A 422 0.78 -19.15 -10.14
N ILE A 423 1.92 -18.85 -10.73
CA ILE A 423 3.21 -18.86 -10.05
C ILE A 423 4.13 -17.81 -10.68
N GLY A 424 5.24 -17.55 -10.02
CA GLY A 424 6.30 -16.75 -10.60
C GLY A 424 7.65 -17.45 -10.56
N TRP A 425 8.56 -16.99 -11.40
CA TRP A 425 9.94 -17.46 -11.47
C TRP A 425 10.90 -16.28 -11.33
N GLY A 426 11.77 -16.35 -10.33
CA GLY A 426 12.89 -15.42 -10.12
C GLY A 426 14.20 -15.98 -10.65
N PRO A 427 15.18 -15.13 -10.98
CA PRO A 427 16.46 -15.60 -11.48
C PRO A 427 17.29 -16.26 -10.37
N ASN A 428 17.64 -17.53 -10.56
CA ASN A 428 18.65 -18.21 -9.74
C ASN A 428 20.04 -17.61 -10.01
N TYR A 429 20.30 -17.28 -11.26
CA TYR A 429 21.43 -16.51 -11.77
C TYR A 429 20.99 -15.65 -12.96
N ASN A 430 21.68 -14.55 -13.21
CA ASN A 430 21.35 -13.55 -14.24
C ASN A 430 21.83 -13.98 -15.63
N ASP A 431 21.14 -14.94 -16.24
CA ASP A 431 21.25 -15.28 -17.67
C ASP A 431 19.87 -15.71 -18.22
N PRO A 432 19.51 -15.37 -19.47
CA PRO A 432 18.30 -15.84 -20.15
C PRO A 432 18.05 -17.34 -20.06
N SER A 433 19.11 -18.17 -20.08
CA SER A 433 18.96 -19.61 -19.97
C SER A 433 18.27 -20.02 -18.68
N ASN A 434 18.37 -19.22 -17.61
CA ASN A 434 17.74 -19.52 -16.33
C ASN A 434 16.21 -19.32 -16.35
N PHE A 435 15.67 -18.55 -17.29
CA PHE A 435 14.22 -18.43 -17.51
C PHE A 435 13.74 -19.40 -18.58
N ILE A 436 14.56 -19.59 -19.61
CA ILE A 436 14.13 -20.31 -20.80
C ILE A 436 14.27 -21.83 -20.62
N ASN A 437 15.44 -22.30 -20.19
CA ASN A 437 15.71 -23.74 -20.15
C ASN A 437 14.89 -24.46 -19.09
N PRO A 438 14.91 -24.10 -17.78
CA PRO A 438 14.19 -24.88 -16.76
C PRO A 438 12.67 -24.82 -16.89
N LEU A 439 12.13 -23.84 -17.63
CA LEU A 439 10.70 -23.67 -17.79
C LEU A 439 10.16 -24.36 -19.05
N PHE A 440 10.97 -24.46 -20.12
CA PHE A 440 10.48 -24.89 -21.43
C PHE A 440 11.29 -26.03 -22.08
N THR A 441 12.39 -26.54 -21.51
CA THR A 441 13.14 -27.62 -22.17
C THR A 441 12.36 -28.92 -22.18
N ASN A 442 12.20 -29.55 -23.34
CA ASN A 442 11.54 -30.86 -23.43
C ASN A 442 12.50 -32.05 -23.26
N ARG A 443 13.75 -31.79 -22.84
CA ARG A 443 14.78 -32.81 -22.63
C ARG A 443 14.86 -33.34 -21.21
N SER A 444 14.28 -32.62 -20.25
CA SER A 444 14.16 -33.06 -18.85
C SER A 444 12.75 -32.76 -18.35
N VAL A 445 12.10 -33.75 -17.75
CA VAL A 445 10.76 -33.56 -17.12
C VAL A 445 10.86 -32.62 -15.93
N ALA A 446 11.96 -32.72 -15.17
CA ALA A 446 12.21 -31.87 -14.01
C ALA A 446 12.49 -30.41 -14.41
N SER A 447 13.06 -30.18 -15.60
CA SER A 447 13.32 -28.85 -16.17
C SER A 447 12.34 -28.47 -17.27
N ASN A 448 11.05 -28.78 -17.10
CA ASN A 448 10.03 -28.38 -18.05
C ASN A 448 8.78 -27.89 -17.32
N ALA A 449 8.84 -26.81 -16.54
CA ALA A 449 7.67 -26.34 -15.77
C ALA A 449 6.41 -26.05 -16.61
N ALA A 450 6.52 -25.93 -17.94
CA ALA A 450 5.40 -25.72 -18.85
C ALA A 450 4.76 -27.00 -19.42
N ASP A 451 5.44 -28.15 -19.33
CA ASP A 451 5.14 -29.34 -20.15
C ASP A 451 5.22 -29.04 -21.65
N TYR A 452 6.05 -28.06 -22.02
CA TYR A 452 6.16 -27.59 -23.38
C TYR A 452 6.88 -28.62 -24.23
N ASN A 453 6.38 -28.82 -25.45
CA ASN A 453 7.02 -29.67 -26.44
C ASN A 453 6.96 -29.04 -27.83
N GLY A 454 7.97 -28.22 -28.14
CA GLY A 454 8.07 -27.51 -29.42
C GLY A 454 8.11 -28.43 -30.66
N TYR A 455 8.53 -29.70 -30.50
CA TYR A 455 8.49 -30.69 -31.57
C TYR A 455 7.06 -31.08 -31.93
N LEU A 456 6.23 -31.39 -30.92
CA LEU A 456 4.82 -31.72 -31.14
C LEU A 456 4.04 -30.51 -31.66
N ALA A 457 4.29 -29.32 -31.10
CA ALA A 457 3.70 -28.09 -31.59
C ALA A 457 4.03 -27.84 -33.08
N ALA A 458 5.26 -28.10 -33.51
CA ALA A 458 5.64 -27.99 -34.92
C ALA A 458 4.92 -29.00 -35.83
N ILE A 459 4.72 -30.24 -35.39
CA ILE A 459 3.97 -31.25 -36.14
C ILE A 459 2.49 -30.89 -36.23
N GLU A 460 1.87 -30.44 -35.13
CA GLU A 460 0.46 -30.03 -35.09
C GLU A 460 0.17 -28.89 -36.08
N ASP A 461 1.11 -27.97 -36.23
CA ASP A 461 1.04 -26.86 -37.18
C ASP A 461 1.47 -27.24 -38.62
N GLY A 462 1.92 -28.46 -38.87
CA GLY A 462 2.43 -28.91 -40.17
C GLY A 462 3.76 -28.28 -40.60
N ARG A 463 4.58 -27.86 -39.63
CA ARG A 463 5.91 -27.25 -39.83
C ARG A 463 7.02 -28.30 -39.75
N ASP A 464 8.21 -27.99 -40.29
CA ASP A 464 9.39 -28.83 -40.13
C ASP A 464 9.89 -28.74 -38.67
N PRO A 465 9.78 -29.82 -37.87
CA PRO A 465 10.19 -29.77 -36.48
C PRO A 465 11.73 -29.73 -36.31
N PHE A 466 12.51 -29.87 -37.39
CA PHE A 466 13.97 -29.82 -37.36
C PHE A 466 14.53 -28.47 -37.82
N ALA A 467 13.68 -27.52 -38.24
CA ALA A 467 14.11 -26.17 -38.59
C ALA A 467 14.48 -25.38 -37.32
N LEU A 468 15.76 -25.03 -37.17
CA LEU A 468 16.29 -24.32 -36.00
C LEU A 468 15.44 -23.10 -35.63
N ASN A 469 15.20 -22.18 -36.57
CA ASN A 469 14.47 -20.94 -36.31
C ASN A 469 12.98 -21.12 -35.97
N ASP A 470 12.43 -22.33 -36.08
CA ASP A 470 11.04 -22.61 -35.74
C ASP A 470 10.89 -23.59 -34.57
N ASN A 471 12.00 -24.01 -33.96
CA ASN A 471 12.01 -24.93 -32.83
C ASN A 471 12.74 -24.31 -31.62
N VAL A 472 11.96 -23.96 -30.60
CA VAL A 472 12.47 -23.36 -29.35
C VAL A 472 13.51 -24.27 -28.68
N GLN A 473 13.34 -25.59 -28.70
CA GLN A 473 14.32 -26.52 -28.13
C GLN A 473 15.70 -26.42 -28.80
N LEU A 474 15.73 -26.38 -30.12
CA LEU A 474 16.99 -26.29 -30.87
C LEU A 474 17.65 -24.92 -30.67
N LEU A 475 16.85 -23.85 -30.58
CA LEU A 475 17.35 -22.51 -30.26
C LEU A 475 17.94 -22.44 -28.85
N MET A 476 17.32 -23.09 -27.86
CA MET A 476 17.85 -23.19 -26.49
C MET A 476 19.21 -23.89 -26.47
N GLU A 477 19.32 -25.03 -27.15
CA GLU A 477 20.57 -25.82 -27.26
C GLU A 477 21.68 -25.02 -27.97
N ALA A 478 21.34 -24.27 -29.02
CA ALA A 478 22.28 -23.37 -29.70
C ALA A 478 22.70 -22.17 -28.81
N ALA A 479 21.77 -21.55 -28.09
CA ALA A 479 22.02 -20.35 -27.29
C ALA A 479 22.94 -20.58 -26.09
N ILE A 480 22.89 -21.77 -25.46
CA ILE A 480 23.74 -22.08 -24.30
C ILE A 480 25.21 -22.32 -24.67
N SER A 481 25.51 -22.62 -25.93
CA SER A 481 26.88 -22.91 -26.42
C SER A 481 27.47 -21.80 -27.31
N GLU A 482 26.69 -20.78 -27.67
CA GLU A 482 27.07 -19.73 -28.61
C GLU A 482 27.93 -18.62 -27.96
N THR A 483 29.23 -18.62 -28.28
CA THR A 483 30.20 -17.63 -27.78
C THR A 483 30.02 -16.22 -28.36
N ASN A 484 29.42 -16.09 -29.55
CA ASN A 484 29.17 -14.78 -30.15
C ASN A 484 27.91 -14.14 -29.56
N ALA A 485 28.10 -13.07 -28.78
CA ALA A 485 27.00 -12.37 -28.11
C ALA A 485 25.87 -11.90 -29.05
N VAL A 486 26.18 -11.49 -30.28
CA VAL A 486 25.17 -11.02 -31.24
C VAL A 486 24.33 -12.18 -31.76
N THR A 487 24.97 -13.30 -32.13
CA THR A 487 24.25 -14.51 -32.55
C THR A 487 23.40 -15.07 -31.42
N ARG A 488 23.95 -15.12 -30.20
CA ARG A 488 23.26 -15.57 -28.99
C ARG A 488 22.02 -14.73 -28.69
N ALA A 489 22.13 -13.41 -28.78
CA ALA A 489 21.00 -12.49 -28.65
C ALA A 489 19.92 -12.77 -29.71
N GLY A 490 20.31 -13.07 -30.95
CA GLY A 490 19.39 -13.45 -32.02
C GLY A 490 18.59 -14.73 -31.71
N TYR A 491 19.23 -15.75 -31.12
CA TYR A 491 18.54 -16.96 -30.70
C TYR A 491 17.51 -16.67 -29.61
N TYR A 492 17.88 -15.91 -28.56
CA TYR A 492 16.94 -15.56 -27.50
C TYR A 492 15.81 -14.63 -27.97
N GLY A 493 16.08 -13.70 -28.89
CA GLY A 493 15.04 -12.89 -29.51
C GLY A 493 13.99 -13.76 -30.21
N ARG A 494 14.45 -14.73 -31.01
CA ARG A 494 13.54 -15.67 -31.70
C ARG A 494 12.78 -16.56 -30.71
N ILE A 495 13.42 -17.05 -29.64
CA ILE A 495 12.74 -17.83 -28.60
C ILE A 495 11.58 -17.03 -27.99
N GLN A 496 11.84 -15.79 -27.58
CA GLN A 496 10.85 -14.91 -26.95
C GLN A 496 9.67 -14.64 -27.90
N GLU A 497 9.94 -14.33 -29.16
CA GLU A 497 8.93 -14.13 -30.20
C GLU A 497 8.03 -15.38 -30.35
N LEU A 498 8.63 -16.56 -30.47
CA LEU A 498 7.90 -17.81 -30.66
C LEU A 498 7.00 -18.14 -29.47
N LEU A 499 7.53 -18.02 -28.25
CA LEU A 499 6.77 -18.33 -27.04
C LEU A 499 5.61 -17.35 -26.82
N THR A 500 5.78 -16.07 -27.20
CA THR A 500 4.77 -15.04 -26.93
C THR A 500 3.72 -14.86 -28.01
N THR A 501 4.07 -15.10 -29.28
CA THR A 501 3.20 -14.80 -30.42
C THR A 501 2.66 -16.05 -31.13
N ARG A 502 3.31 -17.20 -30.94
CA ARG A 502 2.97 -18.43 -31.67
C ARG A 502 2.53 -19.55 -30.73
N ASP A 503 3.33 -19.87 -29.72
CA ASP A 503 3.16 -21.13 -28.97
C ASP A 503 2.24 -21.00 -27.75
N PHE A 504 2.14 -19.79 -27.19
CA PHE A 504 1.33 -19.46 -26.01
C PHE A 504 1.45 -20.53 -24.91
N PRO A 505 2.68 -20.89 -24.47
CA PRO A 505 2.81 -21.94 -23.46
C PRO A 505 2.14 -21.49 -22.16
N TRP A 506 2.25 -20.21 -21.82
CA TRP A 506 1.67 -19.54 -20.67
C TRP A 506 1.15 -18.16 -21.06
N ALA A 507 0.28 -17.60 -20.21
CA ALA A 507 -0.04 -16.18 -20.26
C ALA A 507 0.90 -15.47 -19.28
N PHE A 508 1.98 -14.90 -19.81
CA PHE A 508 2.85 -13.99 -19.05
C PHE A 508 1.99 -12.84 -18.56
N CYS A 509 2.14 -12.38 -17.30
CA CYS A 509 1.28 -11.34 -16.71
C CYS A 509 2.09 -10.07 -16.40
N TYR A 510 2.98 -10.11 -15.40
CA TYR A 510 3.70 -8.92 -14.98
C TYR A 510 5.00 -9.23 -14.24
N VAL A 511 5.83 -8.20 -14.10
CA VAL A 511 6.89 -8.11 -13.10
C VAL A 511 6.51 -7.05 -12.08
N SER A 512 6.79 -7.29 -10.79
CA SER A 512 6.43 -6.34 -9.73
C SER A 512 7.50 -5.27 -9.54
N LYS A 513 7.07 -4.06 -9.16
CA LYS A 513 7.94 -3.15 -8.42
C LYS A 513 8.08 -3.68 -7.00
N SER A 514 9.29 -3.64 -6.46
CA SER A 514 9.58 -4.09 -5.09
C SER A 514 9.58 -2.92 -4.13
N PHE A 515 9.06 -3.10 -2.92
CA PHE A 515 9.08 -2.07 -1.88
C PHE A 515 9.61 -2.67 -0.58
N ARG A 516 10.56 -1.98 0.06
CA ARG A 516 10.98 -2.30 1.42
C ARG A 516 10.57 -1.17 2.34
N ALA A 517 10.11 -1.55 3.52
CA ALA A 517 9.89 -0.61 4.62
C ALA A 517 10.84 -0.98 5.74
N TYR A 518 11.54 0.01 6.28
CA TYR A 518 12.51 -0.19 7.33
C TYR A 518 12.59 1.03 8.25
N VAL A 519 13.11 0.82 9.45
CA VAL A 519 13.26 1.89 10.44
C VAL A 519 14.25 2.96 9.98
N ASP A 520 13.94 4.21 10.31
CA ASP A 520 14.79 5.36 9.96
C ASP A 520 16.20 5.21 10.54
N GLY A 521 17.20 5.58 9.74
CA GLY A 521 18.61 5.54 10.15
C GLY A 521 19.33 4.26 9.73
N MET A 522 18.61 3.26 9.25
CA MET A 522 19.21 2.13 8.56
C MET A 522 19.87 2.60 7.25
N THR A 523 21.11 2.16 7.02
CA THR A 523 21.89 2.48 5.82
C THR A 523 22.64 1.24 5.34
N GLY A 524 23.07 1.21 4.08
CA GLY A 524 23.88 0.12 3.53
C GLY A 524 23.08 -1.12 3.11
N TYR A 525 21.79 -0.95 2.81
CA TYR A 525 20.94 -1.98 2.23
C TYR A 525 20.68 -1.66 0.75
N ASP A 526 20.99 -2.60 -0.13
CA ASP A 526 20.88 -2.42 -1.58
C ASP A 526 19.60 -3.06 -2.13
N LEU A 527 18.70 -2.23 -2.67
CA LEU A 527 17.55 -2.71 -3.41
C LEU A 527 17.96 -3.16 -4.81
N ASN A 528 17.80 -4.44 -5.09
CA ASN A 528 18.23 -5.03 -6.34
C ASN A 528 17.07 -5.64 -7.16
N PRO A 529 17.16 -5.66 -8.50
CA PRO A 529 16.13 -6.23 -9.36
C PRO A 529 15.86 -7.72 -9.12
N MET A 530 16.86 -8.48 -8.67
CA MET A 530 16.72 -9.93 -8.40
C MET A 530 15.89 -10.22 -7.15
N GLY A 531 15.70 -9.23 -6.27
CA GLY A 531 15.02 -9.39 -4.98
C GLY A 531 15.79 -10.25 -3.98
N ARG A 532 17.12 -10.36 -4.14
CA ARG A 532 18.02 -11.08 -3.21
C ARG A 532 18.23 -10.27 -1.93
N GLU A 533 18.27 -10.93 -0.78
CA GLU A 533 18.59 -10.28 0.49
C GLU A 533 20.10 -10.37 0.79
N TRP A 534 20.74 -9.24 1.04
CA TRP A 534 22.15 -9.18 1.46
C TRP A 534 22.29 -8.06 2.49
N TRP A 535 22.57 -8.42 3.74
CA TRP A 535 22.49 -7.49 4.89
C TRP A 535 23.84 -6.91 5.31
N TYR A 536 24.89 -7.13 4.54
CA TYR A 536 26.20 -6.51 4.75
C TYR A 536 26.45 -5.38 3.73
N PRO A 537 26.86 -4.16 4.11
CA PRO A 537 27.29 -3.74 5.44
C PRO A 537 26.22 -2.88 6.14
N ILE A 538 24.99 -3.40 6.30
CA ILE A 538 23.92 -2.64 6.96
C ILE A 538 24.43 -2.08 8.29
N SER A 539 24.06 -0.84 8.59
CA SER A 539 24.34 -0.19 9.85
C SER A 539 23.21 0.74 10.26
N PHE A 540 23.08 0.98 11.56
CA PHE A 540 22.16 1.97 12.11
C PHE A 540 22.92 3.25 12.42
N THR A 541 22.48 4.35 11.82
CA THR A 541 22.93 5.70 12.16
C THR A 541 21.93 6.34 13.11
N SER A 542 22.41 6.93 14.20
CA SER A 542 21.53 7.69 15.10
C SER A 542 21.03 8.94 14.37
N ILE A 543 19.75 8.98 14.01
CA ILE A 543 19.10 10.19 13.53
C ILE A 543 18.72 11.05 14.74
N ALA A 544 19.07 12.32 14.71
CA ALA A 544 18.70 13.25 15.78
C ALA A 544 17.18 13.43 15.82
N ASP A 545 16.62 13.36 17.03
CA ASP A 545 15.20 13.58 17.25
C ASP A 545 14.80 15.02 16.88
N SER A 546 13.75 15.16 16.08
CA SER A 546 13.17 16.47 15.77
C SER A 546 11.65 16.37 15.61
N LEU A 547 10.95 17.49 15.83
CA LEU A 547 9.52 17.65 15.63
C LEU A 547 9.29 18.92 14.80
N SER A 548 8.28 18.92 13.95
CA SER A 548 7.84 20.12 13.23
C SER A 548 6.32 20.11 13.05
N ILE A 549 5.62 21.08 13.64
CA ILE A 549 4.16 21.20 13.54
C ILE A 549 3.79 21.74 12.15
N THR A 550 2.84 21.08 11.49
CA THR A 550 2.32 21.47 10.18
C THR A 550 0.94 22.11 10.26
N THR A 551 0.10 21.71 11.22
CA THR A 551 -1.22 22.32 11.50
C THR A 551 -1.46 22.32 13.02
N PRO A 552 -1.94 23.42 13.65
CA PRO A 552 -2.37 24.68 13.04
C PRO A 552 -1.21 25.53 12.51
N ASP A 553 -1.51 26.35 11.52
CA ASP A 553 -0.63 27.37 10.97
C ASP A 553 -1.26 28.77 11.13
N SER A 554 -0.58 29.81 10.63
CA SER A 554 -1.09 31.19 10.69
C SER A 554 -2.39 31.45 9.91
N SER A 555 -2.83 30.50 9.08
CA SER A 555 -4.11 30.57 8.34
C SER A 555 -5.26 29.85 9.07
N SER A 556 -4.95 29.12 10.13
CA SER A 556 -5.91 28.28 10.85
C SER A 556 -6.86 29.12 11.72
N SER A 557 -8.17 28.89 11.53
CA SER A 557 -9.24 29.52 12.31
C SER A 557 -10.26 28.47 12.74
N TRP A 558 -10.27 28.16 14.03
CA TRP A 558 -10.97 27.03 14.62
C TRP A 558 -12.12 27.49 15.50
N LYS A 559 -13.30 26.93 15.27
CA LYS A 559 -14.49 27.30 16.04
C LYS A 559 -14.51 26.50 17.35
N ILE A 560 -15.02 27.10 18.43
CA ILE A 560 -15.34 26.31 19.63
C ILE A 560 -16.37 25.20 19.32
N ASP A 561 -16.29 24.10 20.04
CA ASP A 561 -17.16 22.92 19.90
C ASP A 561 -17.08 22.22 18.53
N THR A 562 -16.02 22.45 17.74
CA THR A 562 -15.71 21.67 16.52
C THR A 562 -14.43 20.84 16.68
N ILE A 563 -14.29 19.81 15.84
CA ILE A 563 -13.13 18.91 15.83
C ILE A 563 -12.16 19.36 14.74
N HIS A 564 -10.88 19.48 15.08
CA HIS A 564 -9.79 19.80 14.16
C HIS A 564 -8.60 18.85 14.38
N SER A 565 -7.79 18.66 13.35
CA SER A 565 -6.56 17.86 13.44
C SER A 565 -5.35 18.76 13.69
N ILE A 566 -4.58 18.43 14.71
CA ILE A 566 -3.23 18.94 14.92
C ILE A 566 -2.30 17.96 14.19
N THR A 567 -1.44 18.43 13.30
CA THR A 567 -0.56 17.57 12.49
C THR A 567 0.89 18.03 12.59
N TRP A 568 1.83 17.08 12.46
CA TRP A 568 3.27 17.35 12.54
C TRP A 568 4.08 16.29 11.78
N THR A 569 5.36 16.58 11.56
CA THR A 569 6.39 15.64 11.10
C THR A 569 7.45 15.46 12.18
N SER A 570 8.18 14.35 12.17
CA SER A 570 9.29 14.12 13.11
C SER A 570 10.44 13.36 12.44
N THR A 571 11.60 13.37 13.10
CA THR A 571 12.74 12.48 12.79
C THR A 571 13.23 11.81 14.07
N GLY A 572 14.01 10.73 13.94
CA GLY A 572 14.57 10.01 15.07
C GLY A 572 13.59 9.02 15.69
N SER A 573 13.72 8.73 16.98
CA SER A 573 13.04 7.62 17.67
C SER A 573 12.02 8.10 18.72
N ILE A 574 11.25 9.14 18.39
CA ILE A 574 10.23 9.71 19.28
C ILE A 574 8.98 8.83 19.29
N ALA A 575 8.74 8.08 20.37
CA ALA A 575 7.60 7.16 20.48
C ALA A 575 6.26 7.85 20.78
N ASN A 576 6.26 8.83 21.70
CA ASN A 576 5.06 9.55 22.10
C ASN A 576 5.34 11.04 22.21
N VAL A 577 4.34 11.85 21.89
CA VAL A 577 4.39 13.30 22.02
C VAL A 577 3.38 13.81 23.05
N MET A 578 3.76 14.89 23.72
CA MET A 578 2.89 15.72 24.54
C MET A 578 2.45 16.92 23.72
N ILE A 579 1.18 17.30 23.84
CA ILE A 579 0.57 18.42 23.11
C ILE A 579 0.01 19.41 24.13
N ASP A 580 0.54 20.63 24.13
CA ASP A 580 0.14 21.72 25.01
C ASP A 580 -0.42 22.90 24.21
N LEU A 581 -1.49 23.50 24.72
CA LEU A 581 -2.03 24.76 24.25
C LEU A 581 -1.41 25.92 25.02
N TYR A 582 -0.97 26.94 24.31
CA TYR A 582 -0.52 28.21 24.87
C TYR A 582 -1.42 29.35 24.37
N TRP A 583 -1.52 30.38 25.19
CA TRP A 583 -2.26 31.60 24.87
C TRP A 583 -1.47 32.82 25.34
N LYS A 584 -1.24 33.79 24.44
CA LYS A 584 -0.51 35.03 24.76
C LYS A 584 0.85 34.78 25.43
N GLY A 585 1.57 33.78 24.95
CA GLY A 585 2.89 33.40 25.49
C GLY A 585 2.86 32.62 26.80
N THR A 586 1.69 32.27 27.33
CA THR A 586 1.54 31.55 28.61
C THR A 586 0.92 30.19 28.38
N PHE A 587 1.38 29.17 29.12
CA PHE A 587 0.76 27.85 29.13
C PHE A 587 -0.72 27.98 29.51
N ASN A 588 -1.60 27.40 28.69
CA ASN A 588 -3.05 27.40 28.93
C ASN A 588 -3.49 26.05 29.49
N THR A 589 -3.28 24.96 28.74
CA THR A 589 -3.64 23.60 29.16
C THR A 589 -2.85 22.56 28.37
N THR A 590 -2.66 21.38 28.96
CA THR A 590 -2.22 20.19 28.20
C THR A 590 -3.43 19.59 27.49
N ILE A 591 -3.35 19.47 26.17
CA ILE A 591 -4.38 18.82 25.34
C ILE A 591 -4.24 17.30 25.45
N SER A 592 -3.01 16.79 25.34
CA SER A 592 -2.67 15.38 25.53
C SER A 592 -1.31 15.25 26.20
N ALA A 593 -1.24 14.54 27.33
CA ALA A 593 0.01 14.36 28.07
C ALA A 593 0.95 13.31 27.46
N SER A 594 0.40 12.39 26.67
CA SER A 594 1.13 11.37 25.92
C SER A 594 0.21 10.77 24.86
N THR A 595 0.54 10.95 23.60
CA THR A 595 -0.12 10.30 22.47
C THR A 595 0.92 9.68 21.55
N PRO A 596 0.66 8.53 20.91
CA PRO A 596 1.57 7.94 19.94
C PRO A 596 1.98 8.95 18.86
N ASN A 597 3.25 8.93 18.48
CA ASN A 597 3.79 9.81 17.46
C ASN A 597 3.44 9.34 16.03
N ASN A 598 2.18 9.48 15.64
CA ASN A 598 1.65 9.07 14.34
C ASN A 598 1.40 10.27 13.39
N GLY A 599 1.98 11.44 13.69
CA GLY A 599 1.88 12.66 12.88
C GLY A 599 0.55 13.42 12.94
N SER A 600 -0.45 12.95 13.71
CA SER A 600 -1.76 13.62 13.78
C SER A 600 -2.54 13.35 15.08
N TYR A 601 -3.24 14.37 15.60
CA TYR A 601 -4.11 14.27 16.77
C TYR A 601 -5.43 15.02 16.54
N SER A 602 -6.56 14.34 16.70
CA SER A 602 -7.90 14.95 16.62
C SER A 602 -8.25 15.65 17.94
N TRP A 603 -8.41 16.96 17.91
CA TRP A 603 -8.75 17.79 19.07
C TRP A 603 -10.13 18.42 18.92
N THR A 604 -11.00 18.23 19.92
CA THR A 604 -12.26 18.97 20.04
C THR A 604 -12.00 20.25 20.82
N ILE A 605 -12.28 21.40 20.22
CA ILE A 605 -12.04 22.71 20.85
C ILE A 605 -13.01 22.88 22.03
N PRO A 606 -12.53 23.00 23.29
CA PRO A 606 -13.40 23.06 24.45
C PRO A 606 -14.27 24.32 24.49
N SER A 607 -15.53 24.17 24.90
CA SER A 607 -16.37 25.29 25.30
C SER A 607 -15.72 26.02 26.50
N GLY A 608 -15.37 27.30 26.35
CA GLY A 608 -14.77 28.11 27.43
C GLY A 608 -13.41 28.73 27.10
N LEU A 609 -12.85 28.46 25.92
CA LEU A 609 -11.74 29.27 25.39
C LEU A 609 -12.26 30.63 24.90
N ASP A 610 -11.46 31.67 25.08
CA ASP A 610 -11.78 33.02 24.63
C ASP A 610 -11.56 33.16 23.12
N ASP A 611 -12.33 34.05 22.48
CA ASP A 611 -12.09 34.43 21.09
C ASP A 611 -10.75 35.18 20.95
N SER A 612 -9.80 34.63 20.19
CA SER A 612 -8.43 35.16 20.09
C SER A 612 -7.62 34.53 18.96
N THR A 613 -6.78 35.33 18.31
CA THR A 613 -5.79 34.93 17.29
C THR A 613 -4.39 34.64 17.84
N LEU A 614 -4.24 34.57 19.17
CA LEU A 614 -2.96 34.44 19.88
C LEU A 614 -2.78 33.08 20.56
N TYR A 615 -3.50 32.05 20.09
CA TYR A 615 -3.26 30.67 20.49
C TYR A 615 -2.14 30.07 19.65
N TYR A 616 -1.35 29.19 20.25
CA TYR A 616 -0.36 28.37 19.53
C TYR A 616 -0.17 27.06 20.30
N ILE A 617 0.28 26.03 19.58
CA ILE A 617 0.46 24.70 20.11
C ILE A 617 1.94 24.43 20.28
N LYS A 618 2.30 23.74 21.36
CA LYS A 618 3.60 23.11 21.52
C LYS A 618 3.44 21.60 21.42
N ILE A 619 4.29 20.96 20.63
CA ILE A 619 4.46 19.50 20.64
C ILE A 619 5.86 19.21 21.14
N SER A 620 6.00 18.26 22.07
CA SER A 620 7.31 17.82 22.60
C SER A 620 7.37 16.32 22.78
N ASP A 621 8.56 15.73 22.65
CA ASP A 621 8.78 14.34 23.01
C ASP A 621 8.56 14.14 24.52
N VAL A 622 7.80 13.11 24.87
CA VAL A 622 7.52 12.71 26.26
C VAL A 622 8.80 12.24 26.97
N SER A 623 9.69 11.55 26.25
CA SER A 623 10.92 10.97 26.81
C SER A 623 12.03 12.02 26.97
N ASN A 624 12.10 12.97 26.03
CA ASN A 624 13.02 14.08 26.02
C ASN A 624 12.32 15.42 25.71
N PRO A 625 11.79 16.12 26.73
CA PRO A 625 11.06 17.38 26.53
C PRO A 625 11.87 18.54 25.94
N SER A 626 13.19 18.36 25.75
CA SER A 626 14.04 19.33 25.04
C SER A 626 13.90 19.24 23.51
N THR A 627 13.33 18.14 22.99
CA THR A 627 12.91 18.02 21.60
C THR A 627 11.46 18.47 21.49
N TYR A 628 11.23 19.64 20.88
CA TYR A 628 9.91 20.22 20.74
C TYR A 628 9.83 21.16 19.54
N ASP A 629 8.60 21.49 19.16
CA ASP A 629 8.30 22.56 18.23
C ASP A 629 7.07 23.37 18.68
N TYR A 630 6.94 24.58 18.14
CA TYR A 630 5.78 25.44 18.31
C TYR A 630 5.12 25.73 16.96
N SER A 631 3.79 25.71 16.93
CA SER A 631 3.04 26.16 15.77
C SER A 631 3.16 27.68 15.59
N ASP A 632 2.75 28.16 14.42
CA ASP A 632 2.35 29.56 14.26
C ASP A 632 1.18 29.90 15.21
N TYR A 633 0.97 31.20 15.43
CA TYR A 633 -0.25 31.67 16.09
C TYR A 633 -1.47 31.44 15.20
N PHE A 634 -2.56 30.95 15.78
CA PHE A 634 -3.82 30.66 15.09
C PHE A 634 -5.04 31.20 15.87
N GLU A 635 -6.19 31.22 15.21
CA GLU A 635 -7.45 31.74 15.75
C GLU A 635 -8.34 30.65 16.34
N ILE A 636 -8.88 30.93 17.53
CA ILE A 636 -10.03 30.23 18.10
C ILE A 636 -11.15 31.25 18.29
N TYR A 637 -12.37 30.99 17.79
CA TYR A 637 -13.48 31.95 17.80
C TYR A 637 -14.84 31.40 18.26
N ILE A 638 -15.72 32.30 18.70
CA ILE A 638 -17.09 32.02 19.17
C ILE A 638 -18.12 32.75 18.31
N LEU A 639 -19.17 32.04 17.83
CA LEU A 639 -20.32 32.68 17.19
C LEU A 639 -21.39 33.03 18.24
N LEU A 640 -21.59 34.33 18.55
CA LEU A 640 -22.71 34.78 19.38
C LEU A 640 -24.02 34.86 18.56
N PRO A 641 -25.18 34.41 19.09
CA PRO A 641 -26.47 34.55 18.40
C PRO A 641 -26.95 36.02 18.38
N SER A 642 -27.58 36.45 17.28
CA SER A 642 -28.04 37.82 17.02
C SER A 642 -29.17 38.30 17.97
N ALA A 643 -29.11 39.55 18.44
CA ALA A 643 -30.09 40.17 19.34
C ALA A 643 -31.52 40.24 18.76
N GLY A 644 -32.55 39.90 19.55
CA GLY A 644 -33.97 39.94 19.16
C GLY A 644 -34.58 41.35 19.08
N SER A 645 -35.76 41.49 18.46
CA SER A 645 -36.51 42.76 18.33
C SER A 645 -38.01 42.59 18.64
N ILE A 646 -38.65 43.66 19.13
CA ILE A 646 -40.10 43.77 19.40
C ILE A 646 -40.65 45.02 18.69
N THR A 647 -41.87 44.97 18.15
CA THR A 647 -42.58 46.12 17.59
C THR A 647 -44.07 46.08 18.00
N VAL A 648 -44.57 47.10 18.69
CA VAL A 648 -45.98 47.18 19.08
C VAL A 648 -46.82 47.68 17.91
N THR A 649 -47.85 46.93 17.51
CA THR A 649 -48.65 47.22 16.31
C THR A 649 -50.04 47.78 16.61
N ASN A 650 -50.59 47.57 17.82
CA ASN A 650 -51.84 48.18 18.27
C ASN A 650 -51.81 48.38 19.81
N PRO A 651 -52.24 49.53 20.35
CA PRO A 651 -53.01 50.61 19.73
C PRO A 651 -52.23 51.48 18.72
N SER A 652 -52.90 51.92 17.65
CA SER A 652 -52.37 52.92 16.71
C SER A 652 -52.62 54.35 17.20
N GLY A 653 -51.87 55.33 16.67
CA GLY A 653 -51.96 56.73 17.13
C GLY A 653 -53.32 57.43 16.94
N ILE A 654 -54.25 56.80 16.20
CA ILE A 654 -55.62 57.28 15.99
C ILE A 654 -56.66 56.51 16.81
N ALA A 655 -56.24 55.49 17.56
CA ALA A 655 -57.13 54.67 18.36
C ALA A 655 -57.72 55.48 19.52
N VAL A 656 -59.03 55.33 19.73
CA VAL A 656 -59.76 55.91 20.86
C VAL A 656 -60.63 54.81 21.45
N TRP A 657 -60.32 54.40 22.68
CA TRP A 657 -60.93 53.27 23.37
C TRP A 657 -61.87 53.75 24.48
N GLU A 658 -63.00 53.07 24.60
CA GLU A 658 -64.03 53.43 25.58
C GLU A 658 -63.78 52.71 26.90
N ILE A 659 -64.00 53.40 28.02
CA ILE A 659 -63.93 52.76 29.33
C ILE A 659 -65.03 51.70 29.44
N GLY A 660 -64.65 50.49 29.85
CA GLY A 660 -65.52 49.34 29.99
C GLY A 660 -65.60 48.42 28.76
N THR A 661 -64.99 48.77 27.62
CA THR A 661 -64.92 47.91 26.43
C THR A 661 -63.65 47.04 26.41
N ILE A 662 -63.66 45.99 25.61
CA ILE A 662 -62.51 45.08 25.41
C ILE A 662 -61.83 45.43 24.09
N HIS A 663 -60.50 45.58 24.11
CA HIS A 663 -59.67 45.87 22.95
C HIS A 663 -58.44 44.96 22.91
N SER A 664 -57.96 44.63 21.71
CA SER A 664 -56.74 43.86 21.53
C SER A 664 -55.50 44.75 21.53
N ILE A 665 -54.46 44.36 22.26
CA ILE A 665 -53.10 44.89 22.16
C ILE A 665 -52.29 43.89 21.35
N THR A 666 -51.62 44.32 20.28
CA THR A 666 -50.88 43.42 19.37
C THR A 666 -49.44 43.87 19.15
N TRP A 667 -48.54 42.92 18.86
CA TRP A 667 -47.13 43.16 18.57
C TRP A 667 -46.52 42.10 17.65
N THR A 668 -45.37 42.41 17.06
CA THR A 668 -44.48 41.44 16.39
C THR A 668 -43.17 41.36 17.14
N ALA A 669 -42.58 40.17 17.23
CA ALA A 669 -41.30 39.96 17.90
C ALA A 669 -40.54 38.78 17.28
N THR A 670 -39.20 38.79 17.38
CA THR A 670 -38.36 37.68 16.89
C THR A 670 -38.64 36.38 17.65
N SER A 671 -38.51 35.23 16.99
CA SER A 671 -38.81 33.91 17.58
C SER A 671 -37.94 33.55 18.80
N SER A 672 -36.82 34.25 19.00
CA SER A 672 -35.97 34.14 20.19
C SER A 672 -36.61 34.67 21.47
N ILE A 673 -37.66 35.49 21.38
CA ILE A 673 -38.36 36.08 22.54
C ILE A 673 -39.52 35.16 22.92
N VAL A 674 -39.43 34.56 24.11
CA VAL A 674 -40.39 33.54 24.58
C VAL A 674 -41.57 34.16 25.34
N ASN A 675 -41.31 35.15 26.21
CA ASN A 675 -42.34 35.81 27.03
C ASN A 675 -42.16 37.33 27.03
N VAL A 676 -43.28 38.05 27.03
CA VAL A 676 -43.32 39.53 27.07
C VAL A 676 -44.07 40.05 28.30
N LYS A 677 -43.66 41.22 28.78
CA LYS A 677 -44.34 42.01 29.82
C LYS A 677 -44.99 43.23 29.16
N ILE A 678 -46.22 43.54 29.56
CA ILE A 678 -47.04 44.60 28.95
C ILE A 678 -47.44 45.62 30.02
N GLU A 679 -47.18 46.89 29.76
CA GLU A 679 -47.38 48.00 30.68
C GLU A 679 -48.16 49.14 30.00
N LEU A 680 -49.05 49.79 30.76
CA LEU A 680 -49.77 50.99 30.34
C LEU A 680 -49.10 52.24 30.93
N TYR A 681 -48.84 53.22 30.07
CA TYR A 681 -48.29 54.51 30.44
C TYR A 681 -49.28 55.63 30.12
N ILE A 682 -49.28 56.70 30.90
CA ILE A 682 -49.96 57.97 30.59
C ILE A 682 -48.96 59.12 30.70
N SER A 683 -48.85 59.94 29.65
CA SER A 683 -47.92 61.08 29.61
C SER A 683 -46.46 60.71 29.95
N GLY A 684 -46.04 59.49 29.58
CA GLY A 684 -44.71 58.95 29.86
C GLY A 684 -44.50 58.40 31.28
N ILE A 685 -45.52 58.41 32.15
CA ILE A 685 -45.47 57.84 33.50
C ILE A 685 -46.19 56.48 33.48
N LEU A 686 -45.60 55.47 34.11
CA LEU A 686 -46.22 54.15 34.25
C LEU A 686 -47.52 54.30 35.05
N ASP A 687 -48.64 53.97 34.43
CA ASP A 687 -49.96 53.95 35.06
C ASP A 687 -50.18 52.60 35.73
N SER A 688 -50.03 51.50 34.98
CA SER A 688 -50.28 50.14 35.47
C SER A 688 -49.53 49.08 34.67
N VAL A 689 -49.27 47.93 35.28
CA VAL A 689 -48.75 46.74 34.60
C VAL A 689 -49.94 45.86 34.21
N LEU A 690 -50.15 45.64 32.91
CA LEU A 690 -51.27 44.85 32.40
C LEU A 690 -51.01 43.35 32.53
N THR A 691 -49.78 42.92 32.21
CA THR A 691 -49.27 41.58 32.54
C THR A 691 -47.78 41.64 32.83
N SER A 692 -47.32 40.94 33.87
CA SER A 692 -45.90 40.83 34.22
C SER A 692 -45.14 39.83 33.35
N GLY A 693 -45.84 39.01 32.56
CA GLY A 693 -45.26 37.98 31.70
C GLY A 693 -46.34 37.12 31.05
N THR A 694 -46.41 37.14 29.72
CA THR A 694 -47.27 36.28 28.89
C THR A 694 -46.45 35.71 27.74
N PRO A 695 -46.75 34.52 27.20
CA PRO A 695 -46.09 34.01 26.00
C PRO A 695 -46.10 35.02 24.86
N ASN A 696 -45.07 35.00 24.01
CA ASN A 696 -44.99 35.83 22.80
C ASN A 696 -45.91 35.29 21.69
N ASP A 697 -47.21 35.40 21.89
CA ASP A 697 -48.28 34.99 20.96
C ASP A 697 -48.73 36.10 20.01
N GLY A 698 -48.27 37.35 20.25
CA GLY A 698 -48.48 38.50 19.39
C GLY A 698 -49.75 39.30 19.66
N GLU A 699 -50.60 38.87 20.61
CA GLU A 699 -51.86 39.55 20.93
C GLU A 699 -52.37 39.24 22.35
N ILE A 700 -52.91 40.26 23.04
CA ILE A 700 -53.71 40.07 24.26
C ILE A 700 -54.99 40.91 24.24
N SER A 701 -56.09 40.36 24.75
CA SER A 701 -57.33 41.12 24.99
C SER A 701 -57.27 41.86 26.33
N TRP A 702 -57.52 43.16 26.30
CA TRP A 702 -57.53 44.04 27.47
C TRP A 702 -58.89 44.72 27.64
N THR A 703 -59.49 44.59 28.84
CA THR A 703 -60.71 45.33 29.21
C THR A 703 -60.32 46.66 29.85
N ILE A 704 -60.79 47.78 29.32
CA ILE A 704 -60.43 49.12 29.81
C ILE A 704 -61.11 49.37 31.17
N PRO A 705 -60.35 49.53 32.28
CA PRO A 705 -60.93 49.64 33.61
C PRO A 705 -61.58 51.00 33.86
N SER A 706 -62.61 51.02 34.72
CA SER A 706 -63.41 52.21 35.04
C SER A 706 -62.68 53.34 35.76
N GLY A 707 -61.46 53.09 36.25
CA GLY A 707 -60.64 54.04 37.00
C GLY A 707 -59.72 54.93 36.16
N LEU A 708 -59.64 54.71 34.85
CA LEU A 708 -58.78 55.52 33.97
C LEU A 708 -59.39 56.91 33.72
N THR A 709 -58.52 57.91 33.58
CA THR A 709 -58.92 59.28 33.27
C THR A 709 -59.02 59.49 31.76
N ASN A 710 -59.96 60.34 31.31
CA ASN A 710 -60.06 60.70 29.90
C ASN A 710 -58.77 61.41 29.44
N SER A 711 -58.01 60.79 28.54
CA SER A 711 -56.75 61.33 28.03
C SER A 711 -56.42 60.75 26.65
N THR A 712 -55.70 61.51 25.83
CA THR A 712 -55.13 61.07 24.54
C THR A 712 -53.65 60.72 24.64
N GLN A 713 -53.10 60.63 25.85
CA GLN A 713 -51.68 60.44 26.09
C GLN A 713 -51.35 59.05 26.66
N TYR A 714 -52.18 58.04 26.38
CA TYR A 714 -51.86 56.66 26.77
C TYR A 714 -50.91 56.00 25.78
N GLN A 715 -50.00 55.14 26.26
CA GLN A 715 -49.16 54.26 25.44
C GLN A 715 -49.07 52.87 26.07
N ILE A 716 -48.93 51.85 25.23
CA ILE A 716 -48.59 50.50 25.66
C ILE A 716 -47.09 50.27 25.45
N LYS A 717 -46.40 49.78 26.48
CA LYS A 717 -45.02 49.30 26.38
C LYS A 717 -45.01 47.78 26.43
N ILE A 718 -44.27 47.15 25.52
CA ILE A 718 -44.04 45.71 25.53
C ILE A 718 -42.53 45.45 25.56
N LEU A 719 -42.07 44.62 26.50
CA LEU A 719 -40.66 44.27 26.66
C LEU A 719 -40.45 42.77 26.87
N ASP A 720 -39.28 42.27 26.48
CA ASP A 720 -38.85 40.91 26.76
C ASP A 720 -38.61 40.74 28.27
N VAL A 721 -39.19 39.68 28.85
CA VAL A 721 -39.01 39.34 30.27
C VAL A 721 -37.56 38.97 30.58
N SER A 722 -36.88 38.27 29.65
CA SER A 722 -35.50 37.80 29.81
C SER A 722 -34.46 38.90 29.57
N ASN A 723 -34.80 39.88 28.73
CA ASN A 723 -33.98 41.04 28.45
C ASN A 723 -34.82 42.34 28.40
N PRO A 724 -35.01 43.02 29.55
CA PRO A 724 -35.81 44.24 29.62
C PRO A 724 -35.30 45.43 28.80
N SER A 725 -34.09 45.33 28.21
CA SER A 725 -33.57 46.35 27.28
C SER A 725 -34.15 46.22 25.86
N THR A 726 -34.76 45.09 25.53
CA THR A 726 -35.51 44.88 24.28
C THR A 726 -36.98 45.20 24.50
N TYR A 727 -37.43 46.36 24.02
CA TYR A 727 -38.80 46.82 24.17
C TYR A 727 -39.23 47.73 23.03
N ASP A 728 -40.53 47.94 22.91
CA ASP A 728 -41.11 48.97 22.06
C ASP A 728 -42.34 49.61 22.73
N TYR A 729 -42.70 50.82 22.30
CA TYR A 729 -43.90 51.53 22.70
C TYR A 729 -44.87 51.64 21.53
N SER A 730 -46.17 51.52 21.80
CA SER A 730 -47.19 51.95 20.85
C SER A 730 -47.13 53.45 20.61
N ASP A 731 -47.79 53.92 19.55
CA ASP A 731 -48.17 55.32 19.44
C ASP A 731 -49.06 55.75 20.62
N TYR A 732 -49.17 57.07 20.84
CA TYR A 732 -50.12 57.63 21.79
C TYR A 732 -51.57 57.42 21.34
N PHE A 733 -52.43 56.92 22.22
CA PHE A 733 -53.84 56.67 21.93
C PHE A 733 -54.77 57.24 23.01
N GLY A 734 -56.07 57.33 22.67
CA GLY A 734 -57.11 57.88 23.53
C GLY A 734 -57.84 56.83 24.35
N ILE A 735 -58.15 57.17 25.61
CA ILE A 735 -59.14 56.48 26.42
C ILE A 735 -60.18 57.49 26.90
N TYR A 736 -61.47 57.18 26.77
CA TYR A 736 -62.56 58.07 27.20
C TYR A 736 -63.71 57.36 27.90
N ASN A 737 -64.35 58.04 28.85
CA ASN A 737 -65.58 57.65 29.53
C ASN A 737 -66.78 58.45 28.99
N PRO A 738 -67.82 57.80 28.43
CA PRO A 738 -68.99 58.48 27.88
C PRO A 738 -70.03 58.93 28.92
N ASN A 739 -69.90 58.54 30.19
CA ASN A 739 -70.89 58.84 31.23
C ASN A 739 -70.24 59.34 32.54
N PRO A 740 -69.76 60.59 32.60
CA PRO A 740 -69.36 61.18 33.87
C PRO A 740 -70.61 61.39 34.72
N SER A 741 -70.65 60.83 35.93
CA SER A 741 -71.66 61.19 36.92
C SER A 741 -71.49 62.67 37.26
N ILE A 742 -72.37 63.52 36.71
CA ILE A 742 -72.32 64.97 36.90
C ILE A 742 -73.02 65.32 38.23
N THR A 743 -72.24 65.49 39.29
CA THR A 743 -72.53 66.46 40.35
C THR A 743 -71.22 67.12 40.78
N GLU A 744 -70.77 68.07 39.98
CA GLU A 744 -69.92 69.15 40.47
C GLU A 744 -70.50 70.46 39.92
N GLU A 745 -70.87 71.37 40.83
CA GLU A 745 -71.05 72.77 40.46
C GLU A 745 -69.74 73.26 39.85
N ILE A 746 -69.78 73.67 38.59
CA ILE A 746 -68.71 74.46 37.97
C ILE A 746 -69.13 75.94 38.03
N PRO A 747 -68.35 76.81 38.70
CA PRO A 747 -68.22 78.19 38.27
C PRO A 747 -67.25 78.23 37.09
N GLY A 748 -67.78 78.54 35.91
CA GLY A 748 -66.99 79.16 34.84
C GLY A 748 -66.73 78.33 33.59
N TYR A 749 -67.77 77.90 32.87
CA TYR A 749 -67.69 77.72 31.41
C TYR A 749 -68.95 78.24 30.75
N ASN A 750 -68.80 78.81 29.55
CA ASN A 750 -69.84 78.60 28.57
C ASN A 750 -69.26 78.32 27.17
N LEU A 751 -69.37 77.05 26.80
CA LEU A 751 -68.95 76.39 25.57
C LEU A 751 -69.77 76.82 24.33
N TYR A 752 -70.70 77.76 24.46
CA TYR A 752 -71.52 78.24 23.33
C TYR A 752 -70.75 79.06 22.30
N PHE A 753 -69.52 79.50 22.59
CA PHE A 753 -68.67 80.18 21.61
C PHE A 753 -68.00 79.22 20.61
N LEU A 754 -67.93 77.92 20.91
CA LEU A 754 -67.16 76.95 20.11
C LEU A 754 -67.92 76.42 18.89
N TYR A 755 -69.25 76.52 18.84
CA TYR A 755 -70.04 75.95 17.73
C TYR A 755 -70.37 76.93 16.59
N MET A 756 -70.30 78.25 16.78
CA MET A 756 -70.71 79.20 15.74
C MET A 756 -69.59 79.57 14.75
N ILE A 757 -68.31 79.44 15.14
CA ILE A 757 -67.17 79.82 14.28
C ILE A 757 -66.84 78.72 13.26
N ILE A 758 -67.08 77.45 13.59
CA ILE A 758 -66.81 76.29 12.73
C ILE A 758 -67.74 76.26 11.48
N GLY A 759 -68.89 76.95 11.51
CA GLY A 759 -69.80 77.01 10.37
C GLY A 759 -69.41 78.00 9.27
N ILE A 760 -68.80 79.14 9.61
CA ILE A 760 -68.67 80.28 8.67
C ILE A 760 -67.37 80.22 7.84
N ILE A 761 -66.27 79.71 8.41
CA ILE A 761 -64.96 79.73 7.72
C ILE A 761 -64.84 78.63 6.65
N SER A 762 -65.56 77.52 6.81
CA SER A 762 -65.57 76.37 5.90
C SER A 762 -65.93 76.71 4.44
N VAL A 763 -66.63 77.82 4.16
CA VAL A 763 -67.31 77.94 2.86
C VAL A 763 -67.17 79.30 2.18
N LEU A 764 -66.47 80.26 2.79
CA LEU A 764 -65.70 81.21 1.98
C LEU A 764 -64.70 80.49 1.06
N LEU A 765 -64.32 79.24 1.39
CA LEU A 765 -63.48 78.37 0.57
C LEU A 765 -64.20 77.64 -0.58
N ILE A 766 -65.54 77.52 -0.57
CA ILE A 766 -66.27 76.98 -1.74
C ILE A 766 -66.32 78.01 -2.87
N LYS A 767 -66.24 79.33 -2.59
CA LYS A 767 -66.25 80.38 -3.62
C LYS A 767 -64.90 80.64 -4.30
N LYS A 768 -63.75 80.28 -3.70
CA LYS A 768 -62.44 80.56 -4.33
C LYS A 768 -61.95 79.49 -5.31
N LYS A 769 -62.69 78.38 -5.41
CA LYS A 769 -62.66 77.44 -6.56
C LYS A 769 -63.00 78.10 -7.91
N TYR A 770 -63.20 79.43 -7.94
CA TYR A 770 -63.62 80.21 -9.11
C TYR A 770 -62.55 81.13 -9.74
N LYS A 771 -61.30 81.25 -9.23
CA LYS A 771 -60.35 82.28 -9.74
C LYS A 771 -58.99 81.80 -10.27
N HIS A 772 -58.65 80.52 -10.23
CA HIS A 772 -57.39 80.02 -10.84
C HIS A 772 -57.56 79.18 -12.12
N LEU A 773 -58.73 79.26 -12.74
CA LEU A 773 -58.98 78.90 -14.15
C LEU A 773 -58.59 80.01 -15.16
N LYS A 774 -57.65 80.91 -14.85
CA LYS A 774 -57.13 81.93 -15.79
C LYS A 774 -55.69 82.34 -15.48
N LYS A 775 -54.71 81.57 -15.99
CA LYS A 775 -53.55 82.06 -16.76
C LYS A 775 -52.67 80.90 -17.20
#